data_AF-A0A2T8KKS9-F1
#
_entry.id   AF-A0A2T8KKS9-F1
#
_cell.length_a   1.000
_cell.length_b   1.000
_cell.length_c   1.000
_cell.angle_alpha   90.00
_cell.angle_beta   90.00
_cell.angle_gamma   90.00
#
_symmetry.space_group_name_H-M   'P 1'
#
loop_
_entity.id
_entity.type
_entity.pdbx_description
1 polymer ?
#
loop_
_entity_poly.entity_id
_entity_poly.type
_entity_poly.pdbx_seq_one_letter_code
_entity_poly.pdbx_strand_id
1 'polypeptide(L)'
;MADRACTTKNVLCTSCREVGQTGCVNELVSSSSWDILLHRIGDLLMCYILRHSSIFLPVKKSTFFQVTGLPLNVLLQKPISTSTMGKNRQPQSTKQRCPMSCPICFDCLLLNSSESVSVDSLISRHAVFYNRGTSYNTFHGNHILNKKKRPDALSLIRHIFGIKGCCAKFMRCDCHGSTATNSNCLHLWLPKLMNKLIRNSKRCQYKKLLLKHCSVNSKVAPNGPKNHSKAQYSFGGKSVYHDQSYVQLEAYSTHQQVVSFVWAVLTRIIPEPLLGNSYSKRLLRINIWKFIKLRRFETFHLSDCIGELKVSHYSWISNIRLSDCFCSTLMEKEIGLSNGSEEQKRQNLLHRWISWIFSDIVIPLIRAYFYVTERESRRYDAFYYLKTVWRDLTSSAVASLNRQNLKVLHGTSRKAIRQLCCPSRVRFVPKAKDMRPLVNLKAQSKDGLLNKCHLIIKKVRDENPEMFGSSVFDYNNVHRNLYHFISSVRSHLKEKLKIYVVVADVSKAFDCVSHDMVLKVVDDVLKCDNYVLRKCTKVVCNRSKNAIYRFDSNVSISNSNDVCDFSIQLSSNGGILVDQEHALNFFNRMRRGFVYYNCYMNESKYGFNFELPNSENCCNRIYRGGDGFSFIPWSGLLINCETLEIQADYTRYLDILISSTITVNMQSSTKYLQRKLCHYMRPKCHPIFYDSMINSPGTVRLNIYQAFLLCAMKFHCYLRSMADVNISKLEQLYIIKRTFRYMHSLIIRRIQDVELQYNVRPVLKLRRKETMWLGLSAYLRVLQKKQSRYKDLLALLRKEIGRYDHLDRDNDGLRYAVEDFHSSMFWKFKF
;
A
#
# COMPACT_ATOMS: atom_id res chain seq x y z
N MET A 1 17.17 -50.80 15.51
CA MET A 1 15.78 -50.62 15.04
C MET A 1 15.48 -49.12 14.97
N ALA A 2 15.43 -48.56 13.76
CA ALA A 2 15.23 -47.14 13.53
C ALA A 2 13.73 -46.84 13.47
N ASP A 3 13.19 -46.29 14.55
CA ASP A 3 11.80 -45.87 14.62
C ASP A 3 11.63 -44.50 13.94
N ARG A 4 11.20 -44.52 12.66
CA ARG A 4 11.00 -43.36 11.78
C ARG A 4 9.69 -42.60 12.04
N ALA A 5 9.15 -42.63 13.26
CA ALA A 5 7.85 -42.03 13.59
C ALA A 5 7.85 -41.04 14.77
N CYS A 6 8.98 -40.45 15.15
CA CYS A 6 8.99 -39.41 16.19
C CYS A 6 9.09 -37.99 15.60
N THR A 7 7.93 -37.36 15.38
CA THR A 7 7.80 -35.90 15.22
C THR A 7 7.94 -35.20 16.59
N THR A 8 8.98 -35.52 17.36
CA THR A 8 9.30 -34.76 18.57
C THR A 8 10.04 -33.49 18.15
N LYS A 9 9.35 -32.35 18.30
CA LYS A 9 9.96 -31.02 18.18
C LYS A 9 10.82 -30.78 19.43
N ASN A 10 11.97 -31.44 19.58
CA ASN A 10 12.93 -31.18 20.65
C ASN A 10 14.03 -30.23 20.11
N VAL A 11 14.51 -29.29 20.92
CA VAL A 11 15.60 -28.34 20.57
C VAL A 11 16.84 -29.09 20.03
N LEU A 12 17.18 -30.24 20.61
CA LEU A 12 18.32 -31.08 20.18
C LEU A 12 18.14 -31.65 18.76
N CYS A 13 16.91 -31.89 18.33
CA CYS A 13 16.62 -32.46 17.01
C CYS A 13 16.58 -31.41 15.90
N THR A 14 16.48 -30.12 16.24
CA THR A 14 16.48 -29.02 15.26
C THR A 14 17.87 -28.67 14.73
N SER A 15 18.93 -28.88 15.52
CA SER A 15 20.33 -28.68 15.08
C SER A 15 20.86 -29.82 14.21
N CYS A 16 20.32 -31.04 14.33
CA CYS A 16 20.83 -32.22 13.62
C CYS A 16 20.37 -32.34 12.15
N ARG A 17 19.42 -31.52 11.67
CA ARG A 17 18.86 -31.64 10.30
C ARG A 17 19.55 -30.80 9.23
N GLU A 18 20.35 -29.81 9.62
CA GLU A 18 21.14 -28.98 8.69
C GLU A 18 22.60 -29.41 8.77
N VAL A 19 22.95 -30.46 8.03
CA VAL A 19 24.32 -30.97 7.90
C VAL A 19 25.20 -29.85 7.34
N GLY A 20 25.94 -29.18 8.22
CA GLY A 20 26.86 -28.09 7.85
C GLY A 20 27.00 -26.94 8.86
N GLN A 21 26.16 -26.85 9.90
CA GLN A 21 26.38 -25.88 11.00
C GLN A 21 26.71 -26.63 12.30
N THR A 22 27.95 -26.53 12.78
CA THR A 22 28.31 -26.84 14.15
C THR A 22 27.50 -25.92 15.08
N GLY A 23 26.38 -26.43 15.60
CA GLY A 23 25.49 -25.67 16.45
C GLY A 23 26.09 -25.48 17.85
N CYS A 24 26.04 -24.27 18.38
CA CYS A 24 26.35 -23.87 19.77
C CYS A 24 25.78 -24.82 20.86
N VAL A 25 24.68 -25.52 20.56
CA VAL A 25 24.09 -26.54 21.44
C VAL A 25 25.03 -27.73 21.64
N ASN A 26 25.77 -28.16 20.61
CA ASN A 26 26.72 -29.26 20.74
C ASN A 26 27.89 -28.89 21.64
N GLU A 27 28.41 -27.65 21.56
CA GLU A 27 29.46 -27.14 22.46
C GLU A 27 28.97 -27.02 23.91
N LEU A 28 27.76 -26.52 24.13
CA LEU A 28 27.17 -26.40 25.49
C LEU A 28 26.87 -27.76 26.13
N VAL A 29 26.50 -28.76 25.33
CA VAL A 29 26.19 -30.13 25.76
C VAL A 29 27.44 -31.02 25.84
N SER A 30 28.57 -30.60 25.29
CA SER A 30 29.88 -31.29 25.40
C SER A 30 30.79 -30.70 26.49
N SER A 31 30.22 -29.96 27.45
CA SER A 31 30.98 -29.51 28.62
C SER A 31 31.16 -30.63 29.64
N SER A 32 32.27 -30.60 30.40
CA SER A 32 32.61 -31.62 31.41
C SER A 32 31.51 -31.87 32.45
N SER A 33 30.65 -30.87 32.70
CA SER A 33 29.47 -31.00 33.56
C SER A 33 28.46 -32.03 33.05
N TRP A 34 28.29 -32.16 31.73
CA TRP A 34 27.39 -33.16 31.14
C TRP A 34 27.98 -34.55 31.17
N ASP A 35 29.31 -34.69 31.05
CA ASP A 35 30.00 -35.97 31.21
C ASP A 35 29.86 -36.50 32.64
N ILE A 36 30.03 -35.62 33.64
CA ILE A 36 29.80 -35.97 35.06
C ILE A 36 28.34 -36.36 35.28
N LEU A 37 27.39 -35.62 34.69
CA LEU A 37 25.98 -35.93 34.81
C LEU A 37 25.67 -37.30 34.19
N LEU A 38 26.14 -37.57 32.98
CA LEU A 38 25.98 -38.83 32.27
C LEU A 38 26.55 -40.00 33.08
N HIS A 39 27.79 -39.84 33.59
CA HIS A 39 28.45 -40.85 34.39
C HIS A 39 27.68 -41.17 35.68
N ARG A 40 27.03 -40.18 36.30
CA ARG A 40 26.26 -40.37 37.54
C ARG A 40 24.89 -40.99 37.34
N ILE A 41 24.19 -40.66 36.25
CA ILE A 41 22.78 -41.05 36.06
C ILE A 41 22.59 -42.18 35.05
N GLY A 42 23.63 -42.49 34.26
CA GLY A 42 23.60 -43.51 33.23
C GLY A 42 22.82 -43.10 31.97
N ASP A 43 23.04 -43.87 30.89
CA ASP A 43 22.57 -43.54 29.55
C ASP A 43 21.04 -43.48 29.43
N LEU A 44 20.34 -44.42 30.07
CA LEU A 44 18.88 -44.53 29.98
C LEU A 44 18.17 -43.33 30.63
N LEU A 45 18.64 -42.92 31.81
CA LEU A 45 18.06 -41.79 32.53
C LEU A 45 18.43 -40.47 31.84
N MET A 46 19.66 -40.35 31.33
CA MET A 46 20.05 -39.20 30.51
C MET A 46 19.16 -39.08 29.28
N CYS A 47 18.96 -40.16 28.52
CA CYS A 47 18.06 -40.16 27.35
C CYS A 47 16.64 -39.73 27.72
N TYR A 48 16.11 -40.23 28.84
CA TYR A 48 14.77 -39.86 29.32
C TYR A 48 14.68 -38.36 29.65
N ILE A 49 15.66 -37.83 30.39
CA ILE A 49 15.74 -36.42 30.77
C ILE A 49 15.86 -35.54 29.51
N LEU A 50 16.79 -35.84 28.60
CA LEU A 50 16.98 -35.05 27.37
C LEU A 50 15.72 -35.05 26.47
N ARG A 51 14.94 -36.13 26.49
CA ARG A 51 13.71 -36.28 25.68
C ARG A 51 12.51 -35.56 26.29
N HIS A 52 12.34 -35.62 27.61
CA HIS A 52 11.09 -35.21 28.27
C HIS A 52 11.18 -33.95 29.12
N SER A 53 12.39 -33.45 29.41
CA SER A 53 12.58 -32.23 30.20
C SER A 53 13.03 -31.04 29.35
N SER A 54 12.71 -29.82 29.80
CA SER A 54 13.26 -28.59 29.23
C SER A 54 14.37 -28.06 30.13
N ILE A 55 15.61 -28.30 29.75
CA ILE A 55 16.79 -27.86 30.51
C ILE A 55 17.23 -26.49 30.00
N PHE A 56 17.50 -25.59 30.94
CA PHE A 56 18.05 -24.28 30.65
C PHE A 56 19.39 -24.10 31.33
N LEU A 57 20.40 -23.68 30.56
CA LEU A 57 21.71 -23.38 31.11
C LEU A 57 21.85 -21.86 31.34
N PRO A 58 22.37 -21.43 32.50
CA PRO A 58 22.67 -20.03 32.73
C PRO A 58 23.84 -19.61 31.83
N VAL A 59 23.64 -18.54 31.06
CA VAL A 59 24.71 -17.95 30.21
C VAL A 59 25.31 -16.71 30.90
N LYS A 60 24.48 -15.93 31.62
CA LYS A 60 24.86 -14.77 32.45
C LYS A 60 23.89 -14.62 33.64
N LYS A 61 24.17 -13.72 34.59
CA LYS A 61 23.22 -13.36 35.66
C LYS A 61 21.83 -13.07 35.06
N SER A 62 20.83 -13.83 35.48
CA SER A 62 19.43 -13.70 35.06
C SER A 62 19.12 -13.97 33.58
N THR A 63 20.01 -14.66 32.85
CA THR A 63 19.77 -15.08 31.44
C THR A 63 20.03 -16.58 31.27
N PHE A 64 19.06 -17.27 30.68
CA PHE A 64 19.06 -18.73 30.55
C PHE A 64 18.81 -19.15 29.09
N PHE A 65 19.53 -20.16 28.62
CA PHE A 65 19.45 -20.71 27.27
C PHE A 65 18.83 -22.10 27.29
N GLN A 66 17.78 -22.34 26.49
CA GLN A 66 17.13 -23.65 26.42
C GLN A 66 17.96 -24.62 25.58
N VAL A 67 18.40 -25.72 26.19
CA VAL A 67 19.24 -26.74 25.55
C VAL A 67 18.41 -27.93 25.07
N THR A 68 17.40 -28.32 25.85
CA THR A 68 16.59 -29.52 25.59
C THR A 68 15.10 -29.25 25.72
N GLY A 69 14.29 -30.22 25.30
CA GLY A 69 12.83 -30.19 25.44
C GLY A 69 12.12 -29.47 24.30
N LEU A 70 10.81 -29.29 24.45
CA LEU A 70 9.97 -28.62 23.44
C LEU A 70 10.36 -27.13 23.39
N PRO A 71 10.78 -26.58 22.23
CA PRO A 71 11.15 -25.18 22.12
C PRO A 71 10.07 -24.26 22.68
N LEU A 72 10.44 -23.34 23.59
CA LEU A 72 9.48 -22.44 24.24
C LEU A 72 8.68 -21.62 23.21
N ASN A 73 9.29 -21.32 22.07
CA ASN A 73 8.65 -20.61 20.97
C ASN A 73 7.44 -21.37 20.39
N VAL A 74 7.42 -22.71 20.44
CA VAL A 74 6.32 -23.59 20.02
C VAL A 74 5.26 -23.69 21.12
N LEU A 75 5.67 -23.79 22.39
CA LEU A 75 4.77 -23.79 23.55
C LEU A 75 3.95 -22.50 23.64
N LEU A 76 4.60 -21.36 23.44
CA LEU A 76 3.98 -20.02 23.51
C LEU A 76 3.22 -19.61 22.25
N GLN A 77 3.21 -20.43 21.19
CA GLN A 77 2.53 -20.15 19.93
C GLN A 77 1.10 -20.69 19.84
N LYS A 78 0.58 -21.39 20.85
CA LYS A 78 -0.80 -21.92 20.83
C LYS A 78 -1.82 -20.84 21.24
N PRO A 79 -2.64 -20.30 20.31
CA PRO A 79 -3.97 -19.82 20.67
C PRO A 79 -4.86 -21.01 21.03
N ILE A 80 -5.66 -20.89 22.10
CA ILE A 80 -6.84 -21.75 22.32
C ILE A 80 -7.81 -21.41 21.18
N SER A 81 -7.85 -22.24 20.16
CA SER A 81 -8.89 -22.23 19.12
C SER A 81 -8.92 -23.63 18.50
N THR A 82 -10.00 -24.34 18.80
CA THR A 82 -10.40 -25.60 18.21
C THR A 82 -10.54 -25.46 16.69
N SER A 83 -9.82 -26.30 15.96
CA SER A 83 -9.86 -26.45 14.52
C SER A 83 -10.78 -27.60 14.14
N THR A 84 -11.88 -27.34 13.45
CA THR A 84 -12.52 -28.32 12.57
C THR A 84 -12.00 -28.07 11.16
N MET A 85 -11.04 -28.90 10.74
CA MET A 85 -10.55 -28.96 9.37
C MET A 85 -11.58 -29.69 8.51
N GLY A 86 -12.36 -28.94 7.72
CA GLY A 86 -13.10 -29.48 6.59
C GLY A 86 -12.13 -29.78 5.44
N LYS A 87 -12.06 -31.06 5.05
CA LYS A 87 -11.28 -31.55 3.90
C LYS A 87 -11.83 -30.92 2.60
N ASN A 88 -11.09 -30.01 1.99
CA ASN A 88 -11.32 -29.60 0.60
C ASN A 88 -10.77 -30.68 -0.33
N ARG A 89 -11.68 -31.45 -0.95
CA ARG A 89 -11.37 -32.27 -2.13
C ARG A 89 -11.09 -31.34 -3.31
N GLN A 90 -9.93 -31.50 -3.95
CA GLN A 90 -9.69 -30.97 -5.29
C GLN A 90 -10.59 -31.73 -6.27
N PRO A 91 -11.31 -31.05 -7.19
CA PRO A 91 -11.86 -31.72 -8.36
C PRO A 91 -10.71 -31.96 -9.34
N GLN A 92 -10.35 -33.24 -9.51
CA GLN A 92 -9.53 -33.71 -10.61
C GLN A 92 -10.22 -33.33 -11.93
N SER A 93 -9.46 -32.76 -12.85
CA SER A 93 -9.89 -32.46 -14.21
C SER A 93 -10.14 -33.76 -14.98
N THR A 94 -11.38 -34.24 -14.96
CA THR A 94 -11.83 -35.26 -15.90
C THR A 94 -11.97 -34.60 -17.28
N LYS A 95 -11.20 -35.09 -18.25
CA LYS A 95 -11.44 -34.82 -19.68
C LYS A 95 -12.78 -35.47 -20.05
N GLN A 96 -13.89 -34.77 -19.85
CA GLN A 96 -15.19 -35.17 -20.40
C GLN A 96 -15.14 -35.04 -21.92
N ARG A 97 -15.20 -36.18 -22.62
CA ARG A 97 -15.58 -36.25 -24.03
C ARG A 97 -17.09 -35.96 -24.11
N CYS A 98 -17.48 -34.97 -24.91
CA CYS A 98 -18.89 -34.70 -25.20
C CYS A 98 -19.45 -35.78 -26.14
N PRO A 99 -20.49 -36.54 -25.76
CA PRO A 99 -21.33 -37.25 -26.71
C PRO A 99 -22.34 -36.23 -27.26
N MET A 100 -22.21 -35.84 -28.53
CA MET A 100 -23.12 -34.86 -29.13
C MET A 100 -23.34 -35.23 -30.60
N SER A 101 -24.44 -35.94 -30.89
CA SER A 101 -24.93 -36.23 -32.24
C SER A 101 -26.40 -35.78 -32.41
N CYS A 102 -26.83 -34.71 -31.74
CA CYS A 102 -28.16 -34.12 -31.93
C CYS A 102 -28.09 -32.58 -32.09
N PRO A 103 -28.82 -31.98 -33.06
CA PRO A 103 -28.79 -30.53 -33.30
C PRO A 103 -29.55 -29.74 -32.23
N ILE A 104 -28.82 -28.98 -31.40
CA ILE A 104 -29.39 -28.05 -30.40
C ILE A 104 -29.70 -26.70 -31.08
N CYS A 105 -30.86 -26.10 -30.78
CA CYS A 105 -31.19 -24.76 -31.27
C CYS A 105 -30.26 -23.65 -30.69
N PHE A 106 -30.18 -22.50 -31.37
CA PHE A 106 -29.27 -21.42 -31.02
C PHE A 106 -29.48 -20.85 -29.61
N ASP A 107 -30.73 -20.73 -29.17
CA ASP A 107 -31.10 -20.16 -27.86
C ASP A 107 -30.73 -21.12 -26.72
N CYS A 108 -31.04 -22.41 -26.87
CA CYS A 108 -30.61 -23.47 -25.96
C CYS A 108 -29.09 -23.57 -25.90
N LEU A 109 -28.39 -23.41 -27.03
CA LEU A 109 -26.94 -23.40 -27.06
C LEU A 109 -26.38 -22.21 -26.27
N LEU A 110 -26.90 -21.00 -26.48
CA LEU A 110 -26.41 -19.79 -25.81
C LEU A 110 -26.60 -19.85 -24.29
N LEU A 111 -27.76 -20.33 -23.83
CA LEU A 111 -28.10 -20.47 -22.40
C LEU A 111 -27.29 -21.57 -21.69
N ASN A 112 -26.99 -22.68 -22.37
CA ASN A 112 -26.40 -23.86 -21.72
C ASN A 112 -24.90 -24.08 -21.98
N SER A 113 -24.35 -23.55 -23.07
CA SER A 113 -22.92 -23.72 -23.39
C SER A 113 -22.00 -22.67 -22.73
N SER A 114 -22.59 -21.67 -22.09
CA SER A 114 -21.87 -20.59 -21.41
C SER A 114 -21.29 -21.11 -20.09
N GLU A 115 -19.96 -21.12 -19.96
CA GLU A 115 -19.31 -21.29 -18.64
C GLU A 115 -19.86 -20.24 -17.65
N SER A 116 -20.17 -20.66 -16.42
CA SER A 116 -20.67 -19.76 -15.39
C SER A 116 -19.56 -18.81 -14.94
N VAL A 117 -19.82 -17.50 -15.01
CA VAL A 117 -18.88 -16.49 -14.52
C VAL A 117 -19.21 -16.20 -13.06
N SER A 118 -18.24 -16.44 -12.18
CA SER A 118 -18.37 -16.07 -10.78
C SER A 118 -18.58 -14.55 -10.65
N VAL A 119 -19.55 -14.17 -9.83
CA VAL A 119 -19.88 -12.76 -9.53
C VAL A 119 -18.70 -12.07 -8.82
N ASP A 120 -17.83 -12.85 -8.17
CA ASP A 120 -16.59 -12.36 -7.54
C ASP A 120 -15.43 -12.17 -8.53
N SER A 121 -15.64 -12.45 -9.82
CA SER A 121 -14.61 -12.30 -10.84
C SER A 121 -14.09 -10.85 -10.90
N LEU A 122 -12.75 -10.74 -10.89
CA LEU A 122 -12.07 -9.46 -10.84
C LEU A 122 -11.90 -8.88 -12.24
N ILE A 123 -12.41 -7.68 -12.47
CA ILE A 123 -12.09 -6.89 -13.66
C ILE A 123 -10.69 -6.31 -13.46
N SER A 124 -9.74 -6.69 -14.31
CA SER A 124 -8.31 -6.39 -14.12
C SER A 124 -7.97 -4.91 -14.30
N ARG A 125 -8.20 -4.11 -13.26
CA ARG A 125 -7.83 -2.70 -13.19
C ARG A 125 -6.32 -2.48 -13.32
N HIS A 126 -5.51 -3.37 -12.74
CA HIS A 126 -4.05 -3.31 -12.79
C HIS A 126 -3.51 -3.23 -14.22
N ALA A 127 -4.24 -3.81 -15.19
CA ALA A 127 -3.90 -3.78 -16.60
C ALA A 127 -3.85 -2.36 -17.19
N VAL A 128 -4.54 -1.38 -16.59
CA VAL A 128 -4.61 0.00 -17.10
C VAL A 128 -3.32 0.80 -16.81
N PHE A 129 -2.61 0.46 -15.73
CA PHE A 129 -1.48 1.24 -15.24
C PHE A 129 -0.20 1.03 -16.04
N TYR A 130 0.56 2.12 -16.21
CA TYR A 130 1.94 2.13 -16.76
C TYR A 130 2.12 1.58 -18.17
N ASN A 131 1.05 1.50 -18.96
CA ASN A 131 1.15 1.01 -20.33
C ASN A 131 1.83 2.04 -21.25
N ARG A 132 3.04 1.71 -21.73
CA ARG A 132 3.80 2.55 -22.65
C ARG A 132 3.52 2.27 -24.14
N GLY A 133 2.96 1.11 -24.48
CA GLY A 133 2.86 0.71 -25.88
C GLY A 133 1.95 1.64 -26.66
N THR A 134 2.48 2.45 -27.57
CA THR A 134 1.69 3.20 -28.56
C THR A 134 1.31 2.25 -29.68
N SER A 135 0.10 1.71 -29.65
CA SER A 135 -0.43 0.96 -30.79
C SER A 135 -1.00 1.96 -31.80
N TYR A 136 -0.64 1.82 -33.08
CA TYR A 136 -1.28 2.58 -34.16
C TYR A 136 -2.80 2.31 -34.22
N ASN A 137 -3.21 1.12 -33.76
CA ASN A 137 -4.60 0.69 -33.66
C ASN A 137 -5.09 0.72 -32.20
N THR A 138 -6.33 1.16 -31.97
CA THR A 138 -6.97 1.18 -30.64
C THR A 138 -6.97 -0.20 -29.97
N PHE A 139 -7.23 -1.24 -30.75
CA PHE A 139 -7.17 -2.63 -30.31
C PHE A 139 -5.93 -3.31 -30.89
N HIS A 140 -5.22 -4.10 -30.09
CA HIS A 140 -4.03 -4.83 -30.54
C HIS A 140 -4.37 -5.81 -31.68
N GLY A 141 -3.43 -6.18 -32.54
CA GLY A 141 -3.70 -7.07 -33.69
C GLY A 141 -4.24 -8.46 -33.33
N ASN A 142 -4.05 -8.90 -32.09
CA ASN A 142 -4.57 -10.18 -31.57
C ASN A 142 -5.96 -10.03 -30.93
N HIS A 143 -6.45 -8.80 -30.77
CA HIS A 143 -7.77 -8.52 -30.21
C HIS A 143 -8.86 -9.00 -31.16
N ILE A 144 -9.96 -9.53 -30.62
CA ILE A 144 -11.01 -10.14 -31.43
C ILE A 144 -11.61 -9.19 -32.48
N LEU A 145 -11.73 -7.91 -32.17
CA LEU A 145 -12.23 -6.89 -33.10
C LEU A 145 -11.21 -6.46 -34.19
N ASN A 146 -9.94 -6.88 -34.09
CA ASN A 146 -8.85 -6.45 -34.98
C ASN A 146 -8.05 -7.61 -35.61
N LYS A 147 -8.54 -8.86 -35.53
CA LYS A 147 -7.90 -10.01 -36.20
C LYS A 147 -7.83 -9.80 -37.73
N LYS A 148 -6.71 -10.21 -38.34
CA LYS A 148 -6.42 -10.05 -39.78
C LYS A 148 -7.37 -10.85 -40.69
N LYS A 149 -7.74 -12.09 -40.31
CA LYS A 149 -8.89 -12.79 -40.92
C LYS A 149 -10.16 -12.15 -40.35
N ARG A 150 -11.11 -11.73 -41.20
CA ARG A 150 -12.36 -11.07 -40.78
C ARG A 150 -12.96 -11.88 -39.62
N PRO A 151 -13.07 -11.32 -38.39
CA PRO A 151 -13.78 -12.01 -37.33
C PRO A 151 -15.23 -12.16 -37.79
N ASP A 152 -15.71 -13.39 -37.86
CA ASP A 152 -17.13 -13.67 -38.10
C ASP A 152 -17.92 -13.36 -36.82
N ALA A 153 -19.19 -12.99 -36.96
CA ALA A 153 -20.06 -12.74 -35.81
C ALA A 153 -20.09 -13.92 -34.83
N LEU A 154 -20.00 -15.16 -35.35
CA LEU A 154 -20.00 -16.37 -34.55
C LEU A 154 -18.75 -16.50 -33.67
N SER A 155 -17.54 -16.17 -34.14
CA SER A 155 -16.35 -16.15 -33.28
C SER A 155 -16.46 -15.09 -32.18
N LEU A 156 -17.07 -13.94 -32.47
CA LEU A 156 -17.30 -12.90 -31.46
C LEU A 156 -18.29 -13.37 -30.39
N ILE A 157 -19.42 -13.96 -30.79
CA ILE A 157 -20.40 -14.56 -29.87
C ILE A 157 -19.74 -15.64 -29.01
N ARG A 158 -18.93 -16.52 -29.61
CA ARG A 158 -18.20 -17.56 -28.88
C ARG A 158 -17.22 -17.00 -27.85
N HIS A 159 -16.56 -15.89 -28.15
CA HIS A 159 -15.63 -15.25 -27.21
C HIS A 159 -16.37 -14.58 -26.04
N ILE A 160 -17.43 -13.82 -26.35
CA ILE A 160 -18.23 -13.11 -25.35
C ILE A 160 -18.90 -14.13 -24.40
N PHE A 161 -19.58 -15.13 -24.96
CA PHE A 161 -20.40 -16.09 -24.22
C PHE A 161 -19.70 -17.43 -23.93
N GLY A 162 -18.42 -17.59 -24.33
CA GLY A 162 -17.55 -18.70 -23.93
C GLY A 162 -18.06 -20.07 -24.34
N ILE A 163 -18.62 -20.12 -25.54
CA ILE A 163 -19.16 -21.33 -26.13
C ILE A 163 -17.98 -22.23 -26.54
N LYS A 164 -17.89 -23.43 -25.96
CA LYS A 164 -16.84 -24.41 -26.25
C LYS A 164 -16.80 -24.78 -27.73
N GLY A 165 -15.61 -25.09 -28.23
CA GLY A 165 -15.39 -25.32 -29.67
C GLY A 165 -16.14 -26.50 -30.27
N CYS A 166 -16.42 -27.54 -29.49
CA CYS A 166 -17.24 -28.69 -29.91
C CYS A 166 -18.68 -28.29 -30.23
N CYS A 167 -19.25 -27.31 -29.51
CA CYS A 167 -20.64 -26.88 -29.69
C CYS A 167 -20.83 -25.94 -30.89
N ALA A 168 -19.74 -25.43 -31.48
CA ALA A 168 -19.80 -24.49 -32.60
C ALA A 168 -20.31 -25.12 -33.90
N LYS A 169 -20.26 -26.45 -34.03
CA LYS A 169 -20.81 -27.18 -35.18
C LYS A 169 -22.34 -27.04 -35.28
N PHE A 170 -23.02 -26.82 -34.15
CA PHE A 170 -24.47 -26.75 -34.04
C PHE A 170 -25.07 -25.35 -34.27
N MET A 171 -24.25 -24.30 -34.40
CA MET A 171 -24.75 -22.96 -34.75
C MET A 171 -25.25 -22.84 -36.21
N ARG A 172 -25.21 -23.92 -36.98
CA ARG A 172 -25.67 -24.02 -38.38
C ARG A 172 -27.04 -24.69 -38.53
N CYS A 173 -27.90 -24.66 -37.52
CA CYS A 173 -29.26 -25.17 -37.68
C CYS A 173 -30.04 -24.21 -38.58
N ASP A 174 -30.38 -24.66 -39.79
CA ASP A 174 -31.22 -23.92 -40.73
C ASP A 174 -32.65 -23.90 -40.22
N CYS A 175 -33.24 -22.71 -40.17
CA CYS A 175 -34.64 -22.50 -39.83
C CYS A 175 -35.53 -22.94 -41.01
N HIS A 176 -35.49 -24.20 -41.41
CA HIS A 176 -36.42 -24.76 -42.40
C HIS A 176 -37.59 -25.38 -41.66
N GLY A 177 -38.65 -24.59 -41.46
CA GLY A 177 -39.89 -25.11 -40.88
C GLY A 177 -40.75 -24.11 -40.12
N SER A 178 -40.98 -22.92 -40.67
CA SER A 178 -42.28 -22.23 -40.54
C SER A 178 -42.27 -20.99 -41.42
N THR A 179 -43.23 -20.96 -42.33
CA THR A 179 -43.62 -19.82 -43.14
C THR A 179 -44.12 -18.70 -42.25
N ALA A 180 -43.20 -17.90 -41.71
CA ALA A 180 -43.47 -16.55 -41.25
C ALA A 180 -42.16 -15.77 -41.35
N THR A 181 -42.14 -14.76 -42.20
CA THR A 181 -41.12 -13.70 -42.26
C THR A 181 -41.12 -12.92 -40.94
N ASN A 182 -40.62 -13.52 -39.87
CA ASN A 182 -40.47 -12.87 -38.58
C ASN A 182 -39.02 -12.40 -38.44
N SER A 183 -38.83 -11.08 -38.51
CA SER A 183 -37.59 -10.35 -38.24
C SER A 183 -37.02 -10.54 -36.81
N ASN A 184 -37.60 -11.45 -36.02
CA ASN A 184 -37.38 -11.60 -34.58
C ASN A 184 -36.60 -12.87 -34.19
N CYS A 185 -36.15 -13.69 -35.15
CA CYS A 185 -35.32 -14.86 -34.85
C CYS A 185 -33.92 -14.44 -34.32
N LEU A 186 -33.60 -14.78 -33.06
CA LEU A 186 -32.34 -14.42 -32.39
C LEU A 186 -31.10 -14.91 -33.17
N HIS A 187 -31.20 -16.08 -33.80
CA HIS A 187 -30.15 -16.70 -34.64
C HIS A 187 -29.74 -15.83 -35.83
N LEU A 188 -30.67 -15.09 -36.43
CA LEU A 188 -30.36 -14.14 -37.51
C LEU A 188 -30.07 -12.74 -36.98
N TRP A 189 -30.73 -12.33 -35.89
CA TRP A 189 -30.65 -10.96 -35.36
C TRP A 189 -29.33 -10.67 -34.63
N LEU A 190 -28.91 -11.54 -33.70
CA LEU A 190 -27.72 -11.33 -32.88
C LEU A 190 -26.44 -11.33 -33.72
N PRO A 191 -26.20 -12.26 -34.67
CA PRO A 191 -25.06 -12.18 -35.56
C PRO A 191 -25.05 -10.95 -36.47
N LYS A 192 -26.23 -10.49 -36.96
CA LYS A 192 -26.34 -9.24 -37.72
C LYS A 192 -25.85 -8.03 -36.90
N LEU A 193 -26.25 -7.95 -35.62
CA LEU A 193 -25.77 -6.89 -34.73
C LEU A 193 -24.29 -7.02 -34.38
N MET A 194 -23.77 -8.22 -34.17
CA MET A 194 -22.34 -8.46 -33.92
C MET A 194 -21.49 -8.07 -35.14
N ASN A 195 -21.95 -8.37 -36.36
CA ASN A 195 -21.32 -7.88 -37.58
C ASN A 195 -21.40 -6.36 -37.70
N LYS A 196 -22.48 -5.72 -37.25
CA LYS A 196 -22.59 -4.26 -37.17
C LYS A 196 -21.57 -3.70 -36.15
N LEU A 197 -21.41 -4.32 -34.99
CA LEU A 197 -20.43 -3.95 -33.97
C LEU A 197 -19.00 -3.99 -34.53
N ILE A 198 -18.62 -5.10 -35.19
CA ILE A 198 -17.29 -5.26 -35.81
C ILE A 198 -17.05 -4.20 -36.90
N ARG A 199 -18.05 -3.90 -37.73
CA ARG A 199 -17.95 -2.84 -38.74
C ARG A 199 -17.81 -1.46 -38.09
N ASN A 200 -18.60 -1.18 -37.07
CA ASN A 200 -18.56 0.08 -36.33
C ASN A 200 -17.21 0.28 -35.64
N SER A 201 -16.62 -0.76 -35.03
CA SER A 201 -15.30 -0.65 -34.40
C SER A 201 -14.20 -0.30 -35.41
N LYS A 202 -14.28 -0.84 -36.63
CA LYS A 202 -13.31 -0.51 -37.70
C LYS A 202 -13.50 0.90 -38.27
N ARG A 203 -14.75 1.38 -38.35
CA ARG A 203 -15.09 2.72 -38.88
C ARG A 203 -15.02 3.84 -37.83
N CYS A 204 -14.89 3.50 -36.55
CA CYS A 204 -14.90 4.48 -35.47
C CYS A 204 -13.67 5.40 -35.53
N GLN A 205 -13.91 6.71 -35.56
CA GLN A 205 -12.86 7.74 -35.56
C GLN A 205 -12.38 8.02 -34.12
N TYR A 206 -11.74 7.03 -33.50
CA TYR A 206 -11.32 7.10 -32.09
C TYR A 206 -10.49 8.34 -31.75
N LYS A 207 -9.53 8.72 -32.61
CA LYS A 207 -8.68 9.90 -32.40
C LYS A 207 -9.50 11.20 -32.40
N LYS A 208 -10.50 11.33 -33.29
CA LYS A 208 -11.38 12.51 -33.35
C LYS A 208 -12.24 12.61 -32.09
N LEU A 209 -12.76 11.47 -31.60
CA LEU A 209 -13.48 11.42 -30.33
C LEU A 209 -12.59 11.76 -29.15
N LEU A 210 -11.34 11.26 -29.13
CA LEU A 210 -10.39 11.60 -28.07
C LEU A 210 -10.12 13.10 -28.02
N LEU A 211 -9.85 13.73 -29.16
CA LEU A 211 -9.64 15.17 -29.23
C LEU A 211 -10.89 15.93 -28.78
N LYS A 212 -12.09 15.54 -29.24
CA LYS A 212 -13.34 16.21 -28.84
C LYS A 212 -13.59 16.17 -27.32
N HIS A 213 -13.29 15.04 -26.67
CA HIS A 213 -13.67 14.80 -25.27
C HIS A 213 -12.52 15.02 -24.28
N CYS A 214 -11.27 14.96 -24.73
CA CYS A 214 -10.06 15.03 -23.90
C CYS A 214 -9.04 16.02 -24.49
N SER A 215 -9.50 17.15 -25.06
CA SER A 215 -8.63 18.27 -25.41
C SER A 215 -7.78 18.66 -24.19
N VAL A 216 -6.47 18.78 -24.42
CA VAL A 216 -5.57 19.39 -23.45
C VAL A 216 -5.92 20.86 -23.43
N ASN A 217 -6.78 21.28 -22.49
CA ASN A 217 -6.90 22.69 -22.18
C ASN A 217 -5.56 23.08 -21.54
N SER A 218 -4.62 23.60 -22.34
CA SER A 218 -3.61 24.47 -21.77
C SER A 218 -4.39 25.59 -21.12
N LYS A 219 -4.34 25.69 -19.79
CA LYS A 219 -4.87 26.87 -19.10
C LYS A 219 -3.96 28.06 -19.41
N VAL A 220 -3.96 28.53 -20.65
CA VAL A 220 -3.27 29.73 -21.10
C VAL A 220 -4.07 30.30 -22.27
N ALA A 221 -4.57 31.52 -22.10
CA ALA A 221 -5.10 32.33 -23.20
C ALA A 221 -3.97 32.62 -24.20
N PRO A 222 -4.19 32.51 -25.51
CA PRO A 222 -3.14 32.77 -26.49
C PRO A 222 -3.02 34.29 -26.72
N ASN A 223 -2.14 34.96 -25.97
CA ASN A 223 -1.64 36.28 -26.36
C ASN A 223 -0.20 36.13 -26.83
N GLY A 224 0.03 36.39 -28.13
CA GLY A 224 1.37 36.54 -28.71
C GLY A 224 1.55 35.83 -30.06
N PRO A 225 1.94 36.54 -31.14
CA PRO A 225 1.82 36.05 -32.51
C PRO A 225 2.90 35.02 -32.86
N LYS A 226 2.53 34.12 -33.78
CA LYS A 226 3.43 33.16 -34.42
C LYS A 226 4.38 33.92 -35.35
N ASN A 227 5.65 34.07 -34.98
CA ASN A 227 6.71 34.37 -35.93
C ASN A 227 7.69 33.20 -36.02
N HIS A 228 7.76 32.66 -37.23
CA HIS A 228 8.77 31.72 -37.70
C HIS A 228 10.06 32.49 -37.98
N SER A 229 11.12 32.30 -37.19
CA SER A 229 12.50 32.55 -37.64
C SER A 229 13.55 32.10 -36.62
N LYS A 230 14.46 31.23 -37.10
CA LYS A 230 15.87 30.98 -36.75
C LYS A 230 16.31 31.15 -35.28
N ALA A 231 16.70 30.01 -34.68
CA ALA A 231 17.45 29.94 -33.45
C ALA A 231 18.85 30.55 -33.62
N GLN A 232 19.12 31.65 -32.93
CA GLN A 232 20.46 32.06 -32.53
C GLN A 232 20.62 31.82 -31.03
N TYR A 233 21.73 31.18 -30.67
CA TYR A 233 22.11 30.87 -29.30
C TYR A 233 22.43 32.15 -28.52
N SER A 234 21.78 32.34 -27.37
CA SER A 234 22.26 33.22 -26.31
C SER A 234 22.30 32.46 -24.98
N PHE A 235 23.44 32.56 -24.32
CA PHE A 235 23.83 31.87 -23.11
C PHE A 235 23.36 32.70 -21.90
N GLY A 236 22.36 32.22 -21.15
CA GLY A 236 21.93 32.85 -19.90
C GLY A 236 20.42 32.77 -19.68
N GLY A 237 19.97 31.90 -18.76
CA GLY A 237 18.57 31.84 -18.34
C GLY A 237 18.15 30.50 -17.75
N LYS A 238 18.54 30.20 -16.50
CA LYS A 238 18.10 29.00 -15.76
C LYS A 238 16.63 29.07 -15.28
N SER A 239 15.90 30.16 -15.50
CA SER A 239 14.52 30.34 -14.97
C SER A 239 13.41 29.82 -15.89
N VAL A 240 13.57 29.84 -17.21
CA VAL A 240 12.46 29.55 -18.17
C VAL A 240 12.15 28.05 -18.29
N TYR A 241 13.13 27.17 -18.11
CA TYR A 241 12.96 25.72 -18.24
C TYR A 241 12.09 25.09 -17.14
N HIS A 242 12.08 25.67 -15.94
CA HIS A 242 11.35 25.10 -14.81
C HIS A 242 9.84 25.32 -14.94
N ASP A 243 9.40 26.47 -15.45
CA ASP A 243 7.98 26.83 -15.47
C ASP A 243 7.20 26.04 -16.54
N GLN A 244 7.81 25.82 -17.71
CA GLN A 244 7.19 25.06 -18.80
C GLN A 244 6.98 23.57 -18.46
N SER A 245 7.89 22.99 -17.66
CA SER A 245 7.78 21.59 -17.20
C SER A 245 6.61 21.38 -16.22
N TYR A 246 6.35 22.37 -15.36
CA TYR A 246 5.23 22.35 -14.40
C TYR A 246 3.88 22.39 -15.10
N VAL A 247 3.73 23.25 -16.12
CA VAL A 247 2.50 23.36 -16.92
C VAL A 247 2.19 22.03 -17.63
N GLN A 248 3.20 21.34 -18.16
CA GLN A 248 3.01 20.02 -18.78
C GLN A 248 2.65 18.93 -17.77
N LEU A 249 3.16 19.01 -16.53
CA LEU A 249 2.81 18.05 -15.48
C LEU A 249 1.31 18.12 -15.14
N GLU A 250 0.69 19.30 -15.18
CA GLU A 250 -0.76 19.50 -14.95
C GLU A 250 -1.64 19.14 -16.16
N ALA A 251 -1.05 18.81 -17.31
CA ALA A 251 -1.77 18.48 -18.54
C ALA A 251 -2.33 17.03 -18.58
N TYR A 252 -3.07 16.64 -17.53
CA TYR A 252 -3.80 15.36 -17.49
C TYR A 252 -5.29 15.55 -17.77
N SER A 253 -5.94 14.51 -18.30
CA SER A 253 -7.39 14.52 -18.50
C SER A 253 -8.13 14.24 -17.19
N THR A 254 -9.19 15.00 -16.93
CA THR A 254 -10.06 14.77 -15.78
C THR A 254 -10.82 13.45 -15.91
N HIS A 255 -11.24 12.87 -14.78
CA HIS A 255 -12.06 11.65 -14.77
C HIS A 255 -13.33 11.78 -15.65
N GLN A 256 -13.96 12.97 -15.67
CA GLN A 256 -15.15 13.25 -16.49
C GLN A 256 -14.85 13.23 -17.98
N GLN A 257 -13.74 13.82 -18.40
CA GLN A 257 -13.31 13.79 -19.79
C GLN A 257 -13.05 12.36 -20.26
N VAL A 258 -12.34 11.55 -19.45
CA VAL A 258 -12.05 10.15 -19.78
C VAL A 258 -13.35 9.32 -19.86
N VAL A 259 -14.28 9.49 -18.91
CA VAL A 259 -15.59 8.81 -18.93
C VAL A 259 -16.41 9.23 -20.15
N SER A 260 -16.42 10.52 -20.47
CA SER A 260 -17.12 11.08 -21.64
C SER A 260 -16.57 10.50 -22.95
N PHE A 261 -15.24 10.41 -23.08
CA PHE A 261 -14.57 9.77 -24.21
C PHE A 261 -14.92 8.28 -24.34
N VAL A 262 -14.76 7.51 -23.25
CA VAL A 262 -15.05 6.07 -23.24
C VAL A 262 -16.52 5.82 -23.61
N TRP A 263 -17.43 6.61 -23.04
CA TRP A 263 -18.85 6.52 -23.33
C TRP A 263 -19.17 6.83 -24.80
N ALA A 264 -18.60 7.90 -25.36
CA ALA A 264 -18.79 8.27 -26.77
C ALA A 264 -18.27 7.19 -27.74
N VAL A 265 -17.20 6.49 -27.37
CA VAL A 265 -16.69 5.36 -28.15
C VAL A 265 -17.62 4.14 -28.05
N LEU A 266 -18.11 3.81 -26.85
CA LEU A 266 -19.02 2.69 -26.64
C LEU A 266 -20.32 2.85 -27.42
N THR A 267 -20.96 4.02 -27.36
CA THR A 267 -22.21 4.29 -28.10
C THR A 267 -22.03 4.33 -29.61
N ARG A 268 -20.80 4.58 -30.09
CA ARG A 268 -20.47 4.53 -31.52
C ARG A 268 -20.23 3.10 -32.02
N ILE A 269 -19.65 2.24 -31.19
CA ILE A 269 -19.27 0.88 -31.56
C ILE A 269 -20.44 -0.09 -31.36
N ILE A 270 -21.04 -0.08 -30.17
CA ILE A 270 -22.06 -1.04 -29.77
C ILE A 270 -23.41 -0.58 -30.35
N PRO A 271 -24.09 -1.42 -31.15
CA PRO A 271 -25.45 -1.16 -31.61
C PRO A 271 -26.41 -0.87 -30.45
N GLU A 272 -27.30 0.09 -30.65
CA GLU A 272 -28.24 0.60 -29.64
C GLU A 272 -29.04 -0.51 -28.92
N PRO A 273 -29.57 -1.54 -29.59
CA PRO A 273 -30.32 -2.62 -28.93
C PRO A 273 -29.49 -3.44 -27.92
N LEU A 274 -28.16 -3.52 -28.10
CA LEU A 274 -27.29 -4.29 -27.21
C LEU A 274 -26.91 -3.52 -25.93
N LEU A 275 -27.10 -2.20 -25.91
CA LEU A 275 -26.86 -1.36 -24.74
C LEU A 275 -28.04 -1.36 -23.76
N GLY A 276 -29.17 -1.93 -24.15
CA GLY A 276 -30.40 -1.94 -23.37
C GLY A 276 -31.15 -0.60 -23.38
N ASN A 277 -32.11 -0.46 -22.48
CA ASN A 277 -32.93 0.73 -22.33
C ASN A 277 -32.15 1.97 -21.80
N SER A 278 -32.83 3.12 -21.64
CA SER A 278 -32.22 4.36 -21.12
C SER A 278 -31.62 4.20 -19.71
N TYR A 279 -32.24 3.38 -18.86
CA TYR A 279 -31.79 3.14 -17.49
C TYR A 279 -30.48 2.34 -17.44
N SER A 280 -30.38 1.23 -18.17
CA SER A 280 -29.14 0.44 -18.28
C SER A 280 -27.98 1.25 -18.86
N LYS A 281 -28.23 2.09 -19.87
CA LYS A 281 -27.22 3.02 -20.40
C LYS A 281 -26.67 3.98 -19.32
N ARG A 282 -27.57 4.57 -18.52
CA ARG A 282 -27.19 5.44 -17.40
C ARG A 282 -26.36 4.67 -16.36
N LEU A 283 -26.78 3.47 -15.98
CA LEU A 283 -26.05 2.62 -15.03
C LEU A 283 -24.68 2.19 -15.56
N LEU A 284 -24.58 1.80 -16.82
CA LEU A 284 -23.30 1.44 -17.44
C LEU A 284 -22.33 2.63 -17.43
N ARG A 285 -22.81 3.85 -17.72
CA ARG A 285 -22.00 5.07 -17.62
C ARG A 285 -21.56 5.36 -16.19
N ILE A 286 -22.43 5.16 -15.19
CA ILE A 286 -22.08 5.29 -13.77
C ILE A 286 -21.01 4.26 -13.39
N ASN A 287 -21.12 3.02 -13.85
CA ASN A 287 -20.13 1.97 -13.58
C ASN A 287 -18.77 2.26 -14.24
N ILE A 288 -18.76 2.82 -15.45
CA ILE A 288 -17.54 3.32 -16.10
C ILE A 288 -16.91 4.46 -15.29
N TRP A 289 -17.73 5.37 -14.75
CA TRP A 289 -17.25 6.42 -13.84
C TRP A 289 -16.68 5.85 -12.54
N LYS A 290 -17.38 4.90 -11.90
CA LYS A 290 -16.89 4.18 -10.71
C LYS A 290 -15.54 3.56 -11.02
N PHE A 291 -15.42 2.79 -12.11
CA PHE A 291 -14.17 2.18 -12.55
C PHE A 291 -13.06 3.22 -12.75
N ILE A 292 -13.27 4.28 -13.54
CA ILE A 292 -12.23 5.28 -13.83
C ILE A 292 -11.77 6.01 -12.55
N LYS A 293 -12.68 6.28 -11.62
CA LYS A 293 -12.39 7.00 -10.37
C LYS A 293 -11.65 6.17 -9.31
N LEU A 294 -11.62 4.85 -9.42
CA LEU A 294 -10.94 3.99 -8.45
C LEU A 294 -9.47 4.37 -8.25
N ARG A 295 -8.98 4.23 -7.03
CA ARG A 295 -7.57 4.47 -6.69
C ARG A 295 -6.70 3.30 -7.14
N ARG A 296 -5.38 3.49 -7.14
CA ARG A 296 -4.39 2.53 -7.69
C ARG A 296 -4.54 1.09 -7.19
N PHE A 297 -4.76 0.93 -5.89
CA PHE A 297 -4.79 -0.39 -5.23
C PHE A 297 -6.21 -0.89 -4.96
N GLU A 298 -7.22 -0.24 -5.53
CA GLU A 298 -8.60 -0.68 -5.39
C GLU A 298 -8.94 -1.71 -6.46
N THR A 299 -9.73 -2.70 -6.05
CA THR A 299 -10.26 -3.75 -6.92
C THR A 299 -11.63 -3.36 -7.44
N PHE A 300 -12.01 -3.95 -8.57
CA PHE A 300 -13.33 -3.76 -9.16
C PHE A 300 -13.86 -5.14 -9.55
N HIS A 301 -14.88 -5.59 -8.84
CA HIS A 301 -15.49 -6.89 -9.06
C HIS A 301 -16.66 -6.76 -10.03
N LEU A 302 -17.01 -7.86 -10.68
CA LEU A 302 -18.16 -7.90 -11.58
C LEU A 302 -19.47 -7.64 -10.83
N SER A 303 -19.59 -8.17 -9.60
CA SER A 303 -20.64 -7.85 -8.63
C SER A 303 -20.90 -6.34 -8.47
N ASP A 304 -19.84 -5.53 -8.39
CA ASP A 304 -19.92 -4.08 -8.20
C ASP A 304 -20.59 -3.38 -9.41
N CYS A 305 -20.50 -3.99 -10.61
CA CYS A 305 -21.18 -3.50 -11.81
C CYS A 305 -22.62 -3.97 -11.90
N ILE A 306 -22.86 -5.22 -11.50
CA ILE A 306 -24.09 -5.94 -11.83
C ILE A 306 -25.20 -5.72 -10.82
N GLY A 307 -24.88 -5.39 -9.56
CA GLY A 307 -25.89 -5.26 -8.50
C GLY A 307 -27.12 -4.41 -8.84
N GLU A 308 -26.97 -3.38 -9.69
CA GLU A 308 -28.09 -2.51 -10.14
C GLU A 308 -28.63 -2.87 -11.55
N LEU A 309 -27.91 -3.68 -12.34
CA LEU A 309 -28.28 -4.05 -13.70
C LEU A 309 -29.15 -5.32 -13.70
N LYS A 310 -30.35 -5.23 -14.29
CA LYS A 310 -31.28 -6.36 -14.43
C LYS A 310 -31.37 -6.84 -15.87
N VAL A 311 -31.68 -8.12 -16.06
CA VAL A 311 -31.95 -8.73 -17.38
C VAL A 311 -33.09 -8.01 -18.10
N SER A 312 -34.12 -7.57 -17.37
CA SER A 312 -35.26 -6.82 -17.94
C SER A 312 -34.86 -5.51 -18.63
N HIS A 313 -33.67 -4.95 -18.33
CA HIS A 313 -33.18 -3.75 -19.00
C HIS A 313 -32.61 -4.04 -20.40
N TYR A 314 -32.34 -5.31 -20.71
CA TYR A 314 -31.78 -5.79 -21.96
C TYR A 314 -32.80 -6.70 -22.65
N SER A 315 -33.67 -6.10 -23.48
CA SER A 315 -34.77 -6.80 -24.16
C SER A 315 -34.30 -8.04 -24.95
N TRP A 316 -33.12 -7.98 -25.55
CA TRP A 316 -32.55 -9.10 -26.29
C TRP A 316 -32.13 -10.30 -25.42
N ILE A 317 -31.85 -10.09 -24.13
CA ILE A 317 -31.55 -11.17 -23.17
C ILE A 317 -32.86 -11.70 -22.56
N SER A 318 -33.79 -10.79 -22.21
CA SER A 318 -35.08 -11.18 -21.63
C SER A 318 -35.94 -12.00 -22.59
N ASN A 319 -35.77 -11.80 -23.90
CA ASN A 319 -36.53 -12.51 -24.93
C ASN A 319 -35.99 -13.91 -25.24
N ILE A 320 -34.87 -14.33 -24.63
CA ILE A 320 -34.32 -15.68 -24.77
C ILE A 320 -35.10 -16.60 -23.82
N ARG A 321 -36.04 -17.38 -24.37
CA ARG A 321 -36.86 -18.37 -23.64
C ARG A 321 -36.44 -19.80 -24.00
N LEU A 322 -36.54 -20.76 -23.06
CA LEU A 322 -36.40 -22.19 -23.39
C LEU A 322 -37.75 -22.84 -23.78
N SER A 323 -38.86 -22.11 -23.69
CA SER A 323 -40.20 -22.68 -23.83
C SER A 323 -40.48 -23.16 -25.26
N ASP A 324 -40.82 -24.45 -25.36
CA ASP A 324 -41.33 -25.23 -26.50
C ASP A 324 -40.32 -25.74 -27.53
N CYS A 325 -39.02 -25.75 -27.21
CA CYS A 325 -38.04 -26.41 -28.05
C CYS A 325 -37.84 -27.87 -27.62
N PHE A 326 -37.98 -28.83 -28.54
CA PHE A 326 -37.70 -30.27 -28.31
C PHE A 326 -36.28 -30.53 -27.74
N CYS A 327 -35.36 -29.57 -27.90
CA CYS A 327 -34.01 -29.60 -27.34
C CYS A 327 -33.97 -29.53 -25.80
N SER A 328 -34.95 -28.91 -25.12
CA SER A 328 -34.95 -28.80 -23.65
C SER A 328 -35.16 -30.18 -23.00
N THR A 329 -36.11 -30.96 -23.51
CA THR A 329 -36.44 -32.32 -23.04
C THR A 329 -35.31 -33.32 -23.29
N LEU A 330 -34.59 -33.19 -24.41
CA LEU A 330 -33.39 -33.98 -24.73
C LEU A 330 -32.22 -33.66 -23.79
N MET A 331 -31.99 -32.37 -23.49
CA MET A 331 -30.93 -31.93 -22.58
C MET A 331 -31.14 -32.40 -21.14
N GLU A 332 -32.39 -32.46 -20.67
CA GLU A 332 -32.75 -32.96 -19.33
C GLU A 332 -32.56 -34.47 -19.19
N LYS A 333 -32.88 -35.25 -20.24
CA LYS A 333 -32.78 -36.72 -20.23
C LYS A 333 -31.37 -37.26 -20.44
N GLU A 334 -30.53 -36.64 -21.28
CA GLU A 334 -29.23 -37.24 -21.66
C GLU A 334 -28.01 -36.75 -20.87
N ILE A 335 -28.03 -35.54 -20.29
CA ILE A 335 -26.78 -34.90 -19.79
C ILE A 335 -26.79 -34.58 -18.29
N GLY A 336 -27.93 -34.66 -17.60
CA GLY A 336 -28.01 -34.34 -16.17
C GLY A 336 -27.53 -32.91 -15.83
N LEU A 337 -27.49 -32.00 -16.81
CA LEU A 337 -27.05 -30.61 -16.65
C LEU A 337 -28.23 -29.72 -16.28
N SER A 338 -28.85 -29.95 -15.11
CA SER A 338 -29.75 -28.97 -14.49
C SER A 338 -28.94 -27.84 -13.82
N ASN A 339 -28.05 -27.19 -14.57
CA ASN A 339 -27.25 -26.08 -14.04
C ASN A 339 -28.08 -24.79 -14.00
N GLY A 340 -28.94 -24.69 -12.97
CA GLY A 340 -29.65 -23.47 -12.57
C GLY A 340 -30.96 -23.19 -13.31
N SER A 341 -31.81 -22.37 -12.68
CA SER A 341 -33.05 -21.87 -13.29
C SER A 341 -32.76 -21.09 -14.57
N GLU A 342 -33.75 -20.96 -15.48
CA GLU A 342 -33.60 -20.13 -16.68
C GLU A 342 -33.12 -18.71 -16.36
N GLU A 343 -33.62 -18.16 -15.24
CA GLU A 343 -33.26 -16.84 -14.77
C GLU A 343 -31.77 -16.77 -14.45
N GLN A 344 -31.22 -17.77 -13.77
CA GLN A 344 -29.79 -17.84 -13.48
C GLN A 344 -28.94 -17.89 -14.76
N LYS A 345 -29.42 -18.57 -15.81
CA LYS A 345 -28.75 -18.64 -17.12
C LYS A 345 -28.78 -17.29 -17.85
N ARG A 346 -29.92 -16.59 -17.84
CA ARG A 346 -30.04 -15.22 -18.40
C ARG A 346 -29.16 -14.22 -17.65
N GLN A 347 -29.11 -14.31 -16.32
CA GLN A 347 -28.20 -13.50 -15.50
C GLN A 347 -26.73 -13.77 -15.88
N ASN A 348 -26.35 -15.04 -16.05
CA ASN A 348 -24.99 -15.37 -16.50
C ASN A 348 -24.64 -14.74 -17.87
N LEU A 349 -25.57 -14.71 -18.83
CA LEU A 349 -25.36 -14.02 -20.11
C LEU A 349 -25.10 -12.52 -19.94
N LEU A 350 -25.88 -11.85 -19.07
CA LEU A 350 -25.66 -10.45 -18.72
C LEU A 350 -24.28 -10.26 -18.06
N HIS A 351 -23.89 -11.15 -17.15
CA HIS A 351 -22.59 -11.10 -16.48
C HIS A 351 -21.43 -11.13 -17.48
N ARG A 352 -21.51 -12.05 -18.45
CA ARG A 352 -20.53 -12.20 -19.53
C ARG A 352 -20.48 -10.99 -20.45
N TRP A 353 -21.64 -10.46 -20.81
CA TRP A 353 -21.74 -9.26 -21.64
C TRP A 353 -21.06 -8.05 -20.98
N ILE A 354 -21.36 -7.78 -19.71
CA ILE A 354 -20.75 -6.68 -18.96
C ILE A 354 -19.25 -6.90 -18.75
N SER A 355 -18.84 -8.13 -18.38
CA SER A 355 -17.43 -8.49 -18.21
C SER A 355 -16.62 -8.26 -19.48
N TRP A 356 -17.17 -8.63 -20.65
CA TRP A 356 -16.56 -8.40 -21.95
C TRP A 356 -16.44 -6.90 -22.29
N ILE A 357 -17.49 -6.09 -22.05
CA ILE A 357 -17.41 -4.64 -22.28
C ILE A 357 -16.23 -4.03 -21.52
N PHE A 358 -16.03 -4.40 -20.25
CA PHE A 358 -14.92 -3.86 -19.46
C PHE A 358 -13.56 -4.42 -19.88
N SER A 359 -13.45 -5.74 -20.04
CA SER A 359 -12.19 -6.45 -20.28
C SER A 359 -11.65 -6.26 -21.69
N ASP A 360 -12.52 -6.26 -22.70
CA ASP A 360 -12.15 -6.23 -24.11
C ASP A 360 -12.37 -4.85 -24.75
N ILE A 361 -13.22 -3.98 -24.20
CA ILE A 361 -13.40 -2.61 -24.74
C ILE A 361 -12.80 -1.54 -23.84
N VAL A 362 -13.33 -1.35 -22.62
CA VAL A 362 -12.97 -0.20 -21.76
C VAL A 362 -11.49 -0.22 -21.38
N ILE A 363 -10.98 -1.35 -20.87
CA ILE A 363 -9.58 -1.47 -20.47
C ILE A 363 -8.63 -1.28 -21.66
N PRO A 364 -8.78 -1.98 -22.80
CA PRO A 364 -7.94 -1.75 -23.98
C PRO A 364 -8.01 -0.33 -24.51
N LEU A 365 -9.19 0.30 -24.50
CA LEU A 365 -9.38 1.68 -24.95
C LEU A 365 -8.59 2.67 -24.10
N ILE A 366 -8.70 2.58 -22.76
CA ILE A 366 -7.93 3.45 -21.85
C ILE A 366 -6.44 3.17 -22.03
N ARG A 367 -6.05 1.89 -22.07
CA ARG A 367 -4.66 1.47 -22.29
C ARG A 367 -4.09 1.98 -23.62
N ALA A 368 -4.90 2.17 -24.66
CA ALA A 368 -4.44 2.60 -25.97
C ALA A 368 -4.07 4.09 -26.00
N TYR A 369 -4.85 4.94 -25.32
CA TYR A 369 -4.72 6.40 -25.43
C TYR A 369 -4.07 7.08 -24.22
N PHE A 370 -4.22 6.50 -23.03
CA PHE A 370 -3.74 7.09 -21.80
C PHE A 370 -2.55 6.32 -21.21
N TYR A 371 -1.62 7.06 -20.63
CA TYR A 371 -0.69 6.57 -19.64
C TYR A 371 -1.26 6.88 -18.25
N VAL A 372 -1.63 5.83 -17.52
CA VAL A 372 -2.26 5.96 -16.21
C VAL A 372 -1.21 5.76 -15.11
N THR A 373 -1.10 6.76 -14.23
CA THR A 373 -0.15 6.76 -13.10
C THR A 373 -0.68 7.54 -11.89
N GLU A 374 -0.12 7.31 -10.72
CA GLU A 374 -0.27 8.19 -9.56
C GLU A 374 0.73 9.35 -9.60
N ARG A 375 0.48 10.37 -8.77
CA ARG A 375 1.42 11.46 -8.46
C ARG A 375 1.84 11.40 -7.00
N GLU A 376 3.07 11.80 -6.69
CA GLU A 376 3.60 11.72 -5.31
C GLU A 376 2.76 12.57 -4.32
N SER A 377 2.29 13.74 -4.76
CA SER A 377 1.47 14.66 -3.96
C SER A 377 0.04 14.18 -3.69
N ARG A 378 -0.53 13.37 -4.59
CA ARG A 378 -1.96 12.96 -4.56
C ARG A 378 -2.15 11.47 -4.19
N ARG A 379 -1.09 10.86 -3.66
CA ARG A 379 -1.07 9.50 -3.07
C ARG A 379 -1.58 8.41 -4.01
N TYR A 380 -2.83 7.97 -3.84
CA TYR A 380 -3.38 6.81 -4.54
C TYR A 380 -4.32 7.17 -5.69
N ASP A 381 -4.58 8.47 -5.90
CA ASP A 381 -5.42 8.93 -7.02
C ASP A 381 -4.76 8.58 -8.36
N ALA A 382 -5.58 8.13 -9.31
CA ALA A 382 -5.15 7.80 -10.66
C ALA A 382 -5.27 9.02 -11.58
N PHE A 383 -4.18 9.33 -12.30
CA PHE A 383 -4.11 10.40 -13.28
C PHE A 383 -4.00 9.82 -14.69
N TYR A 384 -4.69 10.44 -15.64
CA TYR A 384 -4.82 9.97 -17.01
C TYR A 384 -4.13 10.95 -17.95
N TYR A 385 -2.87 10.68 -18.27
CA TYR A 385 -2.12 11.49 -19.24
C TYR A 385 -2.34 10.95 -20.65
N LEU A 386 -2.58 11.82 -21.61
CA LEU A 386 -2.49 11.41 -23.02
C LEU A 386 -1.06 10.90 -23.30
N LYS A 387 -0.94 9.82 -24.08
CA LYS A 387 0.39 9.25 -24.37
C LYS A 387 1.34 10.19 -25.08
N THR A 388 0.83 11.14 -25.86
CA THR A 388 1.62 12.20 -26.49
C THR A 388 2.25 13.09 -25.43
N VAL A 389 1.43 13.65 -24.53
CA VAL A 389 1.89 14.46 -23.40
C VAL A 389 2.88 13.69 -22.51
N TRP A 390 2.59 12.43 -22.21
CA TRP A 390 3.47 11.60 -21.40
C TRP A 390 4.84 11.33 -22.07
N ARG A 391 4.85 11.16 -23.40
CA ARG A 391 6.10 11.01 -24.15
C ARG A 391 6.94 12.28 -24.08
N ASP A 392 6.32 13.44 -24.16
CA ASP A 392 7.03 14.73 -24.09
C ASP A 392 7.61 14.93 -22.68
N LEU A 393 6.81 14.69 -21.63
CA LEU A 393 7.27 14.70 -20.23
C LEU A 393 8.44 13.76 -19.97
N THR A 394 8.36 12.53 -20.49
CA THR A 394 9.43 11.54 -20.30
C THR A 394 10.68 11.85 -21.12
N SER A 395 10.54 12.45 -22.30
CA SER A 395 11.69 12.87 -23.12
C SER A 395 12.47 14.00 -22.41
N SER A 396 11.75 14.98 -21.85
CA SER A 396 12.35 16.04 -21.02
C SER A 396 13.03 15.47 -19.77
N ALA A 397 12.40 14.51 -19.09
CA ALA A 397 12.99 13.85 -17.92
C ALA A 397 14.26 13.05 -18.27
N VAL A 398 14.26 12.32 -19.39
CA VAL A 398 15.44 11.57 -19.85
C VAL A 398 16.57 12.53 -20.23
N ALA A 399 16.28 13.64 -20.92
CA ALA A 399 17.28 14.66 -21.23
C ALA A 399 17.91 15.26 -19.95
N SER A 400 17.11 15.48 -18.89
CA SER A 400 17.61 15.93 -17.59
C SER A 400 18.51 14.90 -16.90
N LEU A 401 18.19 13.62 -16.98
CA LEU A 401 19.00 12.54 -16.42
C LEU A 401 20.33 12.38 -17.15
N ASN A 402 20.34 12.54 -18.48
CA ASN A 402 21.55 12.46 -19.30
C ASN A 402 22.57 13.56 -18.99
N ARG A 403 22.11 14.72 -18.52
CA ARG A 403 22.98 15.83 -18.10
C ARG A 403 23.62 15.61 -16.72
N GLN A 404 23.19 14.57 -15.98
CA GLN A 404 23.69 14.21 -14.66
C GLN A 404 24.64 13.01 -14.80
N ASN A 405 24.47 11.98 -13.96
CA ASN A 405 25.39 10.84 -13.84
C ASN A 405 25.00 9.64 -14.72
N LEU A 406 24.04 9.78 -15.64
CA LEU A 406 23.55 8.68 -16.47
C LEU A 406 23.92 8.91 -17.94
N LYS A 407 24.54 7.92 -18.58
CA LYS A 407 24.93 7.97 -19.99
C LYS A 407 23.94 7.20 -20.86
N VAL A 408 23.53 7.78 -21.99
CA VAL A 408 22.78 7.04 -23.01
C VAL A 408 23.71 6.09 -23.74
N LEU A 409 23.37 4.81 -23.73
CA LEU A 409 24.05 3.82 -24.56
C LEU A 409 23.41 3.83 -25.96
N HIS A 410 24.11 4.38 -26.94
CA HIS A 410 23.74 4.30 -28.36
C HIS A 410 24.38 3.05 -28.99
N GLY A 411 23.65 2.37 -29.88
CA GLY A 411 24.19 1.26 -30.69
C GLY A 411 24.40 -0.09 -29.98
N THR A 412 24.37 -0.16 -28.64
CA THR A 412 24.56 -1.43 -27.92
C THR A 412 23.33 -2.34 -28.05
N SER A 413 23.54 -3.56 -28.54
CA SER A 413 22.46 -4.55 -28.67
C SER A 413 21.84 -4.90 -27.31
N ARG A 414 20.50 -4.98 -27.26
CA ARG A 414 19.77 -5.44 -26.05
C ARG A 414 20.19 -6.83 -25.60
N LYS A 415 20.74 -7.67 -26.50
CA LYS A 415 21.29 -8.99 -26.15
C LYS A 415 22.61 -8.86 -25.39
N ALA A 416 23.53 -8.01 -25.86
CA ALA A 416 24.80 -7.74 -25.19
C ALA A 416 24.60 -7.12 -23.80
N ILE A 417 23.67 -6.17 -23.65
CA ILE A 417 23.34 -5.57 -22.35
C ILE A 417 22.78 -6.61 -21.36
N ARG A 418 22.00 -7.59 -21.84
CA ARG A 418 21.46 -8.67 -21.00
C ARG A 418 22.53 -9.65 -20.52
N GLN A 419 23.64 -9.76 -21.24
CA GLN A 419 24.77 -10.61 -20.87
C GLN A 419 25.70 -9.91 -19.86
N LEU A 420 25.87 -8.59 -19.98
CA LEU A 420 26.71 -7.78 -19.07
C LEU A 420 26.02 -7.43 -17.75
N CYS A 421 24.72 -7.13 -17.78
CA CYS A 421 23.94 -6.69 -16.62
C CYS A 421 22.52 -7.24 -16.64
N CYS A 422 21.80 -7.17 -15.52
CA CYS A 422 20.35 -7.40 -15.48
C CYS A 422 19.59 -6.10 -15.87
N PRO A 423 19.13 -5.92 -17.13
CA PRO A 423 18.45 -4.68 -17.51
C PRO A 423 17.11 -4.55 -16.79
N SER A 424 16.94 -3.44 -16.09
CA SER A 424 15.72 -3.13 -15.36
C SER A 424 14.90 -2.04 -16.07
N ARG A 425 13.58 -2.10 -15.92
CA ARG A 425 12.68 -1.12 -16.54
C ARG A 425 12.53 0.10 -15.64
N VAL A 426 12.90 1.27 -16.16
CA VAL A 426 12.64 2.57 -15.51
C VAL A 426 11.16 2.92 -15.64
N ARG A 427 10.55 3.33 -14.54
CA ARG A 427 9.19 3.85 -14.41
C ARG A 427 9.26 5.28 -13.88
N PHE A 428 8.64 6.23 -14.55
CA PHE A 428 8.60 7.62 -14.08
C PHE A 428 7.32 7.88 -13.27
N VAL A 429 7.45 8.65 -12.19
CA VAL A 429 6.34 9.11 -11.34
C VAL A 429 6.40 10.64 -11.26
N PRO A 430 5.30 11.35 -11.56
CA PRO A 430 5.28 12.81 -11.44
C PRO A 430 5.33 13.27 -9.97
N LYS A 431 6.17 14.27 -9.72
CA LYS A 431 6.24 15.05 -8.49
C LYS A 431 5.59 16.42 -8.72
N ALA A 432 5.76 17.33 -7.76
CA ALA A 432 5.27 18.70 -7.86
C ALA A 432 5.96 19.47 -9.00
N LYS A 433 7.30 19.41 -9.11
CA LYS A 433 8.07 20.22 -10.07
C LYS A 433 8.91 19.39 -11.07
N ASP A 434 9.00 18.08 -10.88
CA ASP A 434 9.88 17.19 -11.62
C ASP A 434 9.29 15.78 -11.80
N MET A 435 10.04 14.91 -12.48
CA MET A 435 9.68 13.51 -12.69
C MET A 435 10.69 12.62 -11.97
N ARG A 436 10.20 11.74 -11.08
CA ARG A 436 11.04 10.78 -10.36
C ARG A 436 11.22 9.51 -11.17
N PRO A 437 12.44 9.13 -11.56
CA PRO A 437 12.71 7.80 -12.07
C PRO A 437 12.67 6.78 -10.92
N LEU A 438 12.01 5.65 -11.15
CA LEU A 438 11.99 4.48 -10.27
C LEU A 438 12.40 3.27 -11.10
N VAL A 439 13.38 2.51 -10.63
CA VAL A 439 13.82 1.29 -11.30
C VAL A 439 13.20 0.10 -10.59
N ASN A 440 12.46 -0.74 -11.33
CA ASN A 440 12.00 -2.00 -10.78
C ASN A 440 13.09 -3.06 -11.01
N LEU A 441 13.88 -3.32 -9.98
CA LEU A 441 14.78 -4.45 -9.92
C LEU A 441 13.91 -5.71 -9.83
N LYS A 442 13.67 -6.35 -10.98
CA LYS A 442 12.88 -7.60 -11.04
C LYS A 442 13.52 -8.77 -10.28
N ALA A 443 14.75 -8.60 -9.81
CA ALA A 443 15.40 -9.51 -8.88
C ALA A 443 14.82 -9.27 -7.47
N GLN A 444 13.78 -10.02 -7.09
CA GLN A 444 13.63 -10.33 -5.67
C GLN A 444 14.92 -11.03 -5.26
N SER A 445 15.66 -10.50 -4.27
CA SER A 445 16.74 -11.28 -3.67
C SER A 445 16.10 -12.55 -3.11
N LYS A 446 16.29 -13.69 -3.77
CA LYS A 446 15.62 -14.95 -3.41
C LYS A 446 15.86 -15.32 -1.94
N ASP A 447 16.97 -14.86 -1.36
CA ASP A 447 17.40 -15.18 0.02
C ASP A 447 17.23 -14.07 1.06
N GLY A 448 16.57 -12.96 0.71
CA GLY A 448 16.42 -11.82 1.63
C GLY A 448 17.76 -11.25 2.11
N LEU A 449 18.84 -11.40 1.32
CA LEU A 449 20.21 -11.01 1.67
C LEU A 449 20.30 -9.54 2.12
N LEU A 450 19.58 -8.63 1.47
CA LEU A 450 19.58 -7.22 1.89
C LEU A 450 19.00 -7.01 3.29
N ASN A 451 17.97 -7.78 3.68
CA ASN A 451 17.45 -7.73 5.04
C ASN A 451 18.48 -8.28 6.03
N LYS A 452 19.20 -9.34 5.64
CA LYS A 452 20.30 -9.91 6.42
C LYS A 452 21.43 -8.88 6.62
N CYS A 453 21.89 -8.23 5.55
CA CYS A 453 22.88 -7.15 5.61
C CYS A 453 22.39 -5.97 6.47
N HIS A 454 21.12 -5.56 6.33
CA HIS A 454 20.57 -4.49 7.18
C HIS A 454 20.63 -4.84 8.67
N LEU A 455 20.33 -6.09 9.03
CA LEU A 455 20.43 -6.56 10.41
C LEU A 455 21.88 -6.58 10.90
N ILE A 456 22.82 -6.98 10.04
CA ILE A 456 24.26 -6.96 10.34
C ILE A 456 24.72 -5.53 10.62
N ILE A 457 24.48 -4.60 9.69
CA ILE A 457 24.89 -3.20 9.81
C ILE A 457 24.25 -2.57 11.06
N LYS A 458 22.98 -2.90 11.37
CA LYS A 458 22.31 -2.43 12.58
C LYS A 458 23.07 -2.86 13.84
N LYS A 459 23.52 -4.12 13.89
CA LYS A 459 24.27 -4.68 15.02
C LYS A 459 25.70 -4.09 15.11
N VAL A 460 26.41 -3.98 13.99
CA VAL A 460 27.75 -3.37 13.94
C VAL A 460 27.72 -1.92 14.42
N ARG A 461 26.67 -1.17 14.07
CA ARG A 461 26.45 0.19 14.60
C ARG A 461 26.22 0.21 16.10
N ASP A 462 25.42 -0.72 16.62
CA ASP A 462 25.13 -0.80 18.06
C ASP A 462 26.38 -1.16 18.88
N GLU A 463 27.34 -1.88 18.29
CA GLU A 463 28.63 -2.22 18.88
C GLU A 463 29.70 -1.15 18.69
N ASN A 464 29.70 -0.45 17.55
CA ASN A 464 30.66 0.60 17.21
C ASN A 464 29.94 1.90 16.80
N PRO A 465 29.31 2.64 17.75
CA PRO A 465 28.55 3.85 17.43
C PRO A 465 29.39 4.93 16.75
N GLU A 466 30.66 5.07 17.15
CA GLU A 466 31.61 6.08 16.64
C GLU A 466 31.78 5.99 15.12
N MET A 467 31.79 4.78 14.54
CA MET A 467 31.96 4.60 13.08
C MET A 467 30.77 5.12 12.25
N PHE A 468 29.59 5.20 12.86
CA PHE A 468 28.37 5.67 12.19
C PHE A 468 27.99 7.10 12.61
N GLY A 469 28.77 7.71 13.51
CA GLY A 469 28.49 9.00 14.13
C GLY A 469 27.06 9.08 14.68
N SER A 470 26.37 10.19 14.42
CA SER A 470 25.01 10.45 14.90
C SER A 470 23.89 9.77 14.09
N SER A 471 24.18 8.73 13.30
CA SER A 471 23.22 8.08 12.43
C SER A 471 22.19 7.23 13.18
N VAL A 472 20.91 7.36 12.80
CA VAL A 472 19.77 6.64 13.40
C VAL A 472 19.02 5.82 12.35
N PHE A 473 18.65 4.57 12.66
CA PHE A 473 18.00 3.66 11.69
C PHE A 473 16.50 3.50 11.93
N ASP A 474 16.00 3.89 13.10
CA ASP A 474 14.58 3.84 13.44
C ASP A 474 14.22 4.92 14.48
N TYR A 475 12.92 5.09 14.72
CA TYR A 475 12.44 6.07 15.70
C TYR A 475 12.72 5.68 17.16
N ASN A 476 13.10 4.43 17.47
CA ASN A 476 13.51 4.08 18.84
C ASN A 476 14.89 4.66 19.12
N ASN A 477 15.82 4.59 18.15
CA ASN A 477 17.11 5.27 18.25
C ASN A 477 16.94 6.80 18.38
N VAL A 478 16.03 7.39 17.62
CA VAL A 478 15.69 8.82 17.74
C VAL A 478 15.14 9.14 19.13
N HIS A 479 14.19 8.35 19.63
CA HIS A 479 13.60 8.52 20.97
C HIS A 479 14.68 8.46 22.05
N ARG A 480 15.59 7.49 21.98
CA ARG A 480 16.70 7.35 22.93
C ARG A 480 17.63 8.58 22.91
N ASN A 481 18.06 9.02 21.74
CA ASN A 481 18.95 10.19 21.63
C ASN A 481 18.27 11.46 22.18
N LEU A 482 16.99 11.65 21.83
CA LEU A 482 16.21 12.78 22.31
C LEU A 482 15.98 12.72 23.83
N TYR A 483 15.72 11.53 24.38
CA TYR A 483 15.57 11.32 25.82
C TYR A 483 16.81 11.75 26.60
N HIS A 484 18.00 11.34 26.16
CA HIS A 484 19.26 11.73 26.81
C HIS A 484 19.53 13.23 26.65
N PHE A 485 19.31 13.77 25.46
CA PHE A 485 19.51 15.19 25.20
C PHE A 485 18.58 16.07 26.04
N ILE A 486 17.26 15.83 26.00
CA ILE A 486 16.31 16.62 26.79
C ILE A 486 16.60 16.49 28.28
N SER A 487 16.95 15.29 28.76
CA SER A 487 17.37 15.10 30.16
C SER A 487 18.57 15.97 30.53
N SER A 488 19.57 16.15 29.64
CA SER A 488 20.75 16.98 29.87
C SER A 488 20.49 18.50 29.79
N VAL A 489 19.54 18.94 28.94
CA VAL A 489 19.25 20.37 28.72
C VAL A 489 18.07 20.85 29.56
N ARG A 490 17.38 19.96 30.29
CA ARG A 490 16.17 20.29 31.06
C ARG A 490 16.39 21.38 32.12
N SER A 491 17.55 21.44 32.75
CA SER A 491 17.89 22.54 33.68
C SER A 491 17.96 23.87 32.95
N HIS A 492 18.70 23.92 31.84
CA HIS A 492 18.89 25.09 30.97
C HIS A 492 17.58 25.59 30.33
N LEU A 493 16.66 24.69 29.99
CA LEU A 493 15.31 25.04 29.50
C LEU A 493 14.49 25.83 30.53
N LYS A 494 14.71 25.61 31.83
CA LYS A 494 14.04 26.39 32.89
C LYS A 494 14.61 27.81 33.00
N GLU A 495 15.87 27.99 32.63
CA GLU A 495 16.57 29.29 32.61
C GLU A 495 16.30 30.12 31.35
N LYS A 496 15.34 29.69 30.50
CA LYS A 496 14.96 30.35 29.22
C LYS A 496 16.10 30.50 28.20
N LEU A 497 17.11 29.63 28.23
CA LEU A 497 18.12 29.59 27.19
C LEU A 497 17.50 29.18 25.84
N LYS A 498 17.75 29.97 24.79
CA LYS A 498 17.23 29.72 23.44
C LYS A 498 17.96 28.52 22.82
N ILE A 499 17.20 27.52 22.37
CA ILE A 499 17.77 26.36 21.68
C ILE A 499 17.67 26.58 20.17
N TYR A 500 18.75 26.27 19.45
CA TYR A 500 18.81 26.42 18.01
C TYR A 500 18.76 25.07 17.29
N VAL A 501 17.89 24.96 16.29
CA VAL A 501 17.68 23.73 15.54
C VAL A 501 17.91 24.03 14.06
N VAL A 502 18.67 23.16 13.38
CA VAL A 502 18.86 23.20 11.93
C VAL A 502 18.43 21.87 11.34
N VAL A 503 17.56 21.94 10.33
CA VAL A 503 17.12 20.80 9.53
C VAL A 503 17.44 21.07 8.07
N ALA A 504 18.06 20.08 7.43
CA ALA A 504 18.37 20.09 6.01
C ALA A 504 17.97 18.75 5.38
N ASP A 505 17.45 18.79 4.14
CA ASP A 505 17.07 17.61 3.37
C ASP A 505 18.11 17.41 2.26
N VAL A 506 18.79 16.26 2.22
CA VAL A 506 19.76 15.96 1.15
C VAL A 506 19.03 15.89 -0.19
N SER A 507 19.48 16.70 -1.15
CA SER A 507 18.91 16.72 -2.49
C SER A 507 19.33 15.47 -3.25
N LYS A 508 18.36 14.69 -3.73
CA LYS A 508 18.61 13.50 -4.57
C LYS A 508 19.69 12.55 -4.03
N ALA A 509 19.64 12.23 -2.73
CA ALA A 509 20.67 11.43 -2.05
C ALA A 509 21.15 10.19 -2.83
N PHE A 510 20.25 9.42 -3.43
CA PHE A 510 20.61 8.23 -4.24
C PHE A 510 21.43 8.55 -5.50
N ASP A 511 21.24 9.71 -6.10
CA ASP A 511 21.92 10.12 -7.32
C ASP A 511 23.34 10.65 -7.02
N CYS A 512 23.60 11.04 -5.76
CA CYS A 512 24.87 11.57 -5.25
C CYS A 512 25.82 10.49 -4.70
N VAL A 513 25.39 9.23 -4.61
CA VAL A 513 26.22 8.17 -4.01
C VAL A 513 27.36 7.77 -4.95
N SER A 514 28.60 8.02 -4.53
CA SER A 514 29.78 7.46 -5.19
C SER A 514 29.92 5.97 -4.86
N HIS A 515 29.92 5.11 -5.89
CA HIS A 515 30.04 3.67 -5.71
C HIS A 515 31.38 3.28 -5.07
N ASP A 516 32.48 3.93 -5.47
CA ASP A 516 33.81 3.65 -4.92
C ASP A 516 33.87 3.95 -3.42
N MET A 517 33.22 5.03 -2.99
CA MET A 517 33.13 5.37 -1.57
C MET A 517 32.23 4.40 -0.80
N VAL A 518 31.14 3.92 -1.40
CA VAL A 518 30.31 2.87 -0.77
C VAL A 518 31.11 1.60 -0.58
N LEU A 519 31.90 1.17 -1.56
CA LEU A 519 32.74 -0.01 -1.44
C LEU A 519 33.74 0.15 -0.30
N LYS A 520 34.44 1.29 -0.21
CA LYS A 520 35.33 1.60 0.91
C LYS A 520 34.61 1.56 2.26
N VAL A 521 33.43 2.19 2.38
CA VAL A 521 32.65 2.15 3.62
C VAL A 521 32.20 0.73 3.96
N VAL A 522 31.85 -0.08 2.96
CA VAL A 522 31.49 -1.48 3.17
C VAL A 522 32.69 -2.28 3.68
N ASP A 523 33.88 -2.08 3.10
CA ASP A 523 35.12 -2.74 3.53
C ASP A 523 35.53 -2.32 4.97
N ASP A 524 35.35 -1.04 5.31
CA ASP A 524 35.65 -0.51 6.65
C ASP A 524 34.68 -1.04 7.73
N VAL A 525 33.39 -1.15 7.38
CA VAL A 525 32.32 -1.53 8.30
C VAL A 525 32.17 -3.04 8.44
N LEU A 526 32.25 -3.79 7.33
CA LEU A 526 32.06 -5.24 7.28
C LEU A 526 33.40 -5.98 7.24
N LYS A 527 34.11 -6.00 8.37
CA LYS A 527 35.47 -6.56 8.47
C LYS A 527 35.56 -8.09 8.36
N CYS A 528 34.44 -8.81 8.43
CA CYS A 528 34.43 -10.27 8.47
C CYS A 528 33.89 -10.84 7.15
N ASP A 529 34.57 -11.85 6.61
CA ASP A 529 34.14 -12.52 5.36
C ASP A 529 32.80 -13.23 5.52
N ASN A 530 32.47 -13.69 6.74
CA ASN A 530 31.26 -14.44 7.05
C ASN A 530 30.57 -13.90 8.31
N TYR A 531 29.27 -13.60 8.17
CA TYR A 531 28.40 -13.20 9.29
C TYR A 531 27.32 -14.26 9.52
N VAL A 532 27.31 -14.88 10.70
CA VAL A 532 26.28 -15.84 11.09
C VAL A 532 25.09 -15.10 11.72
N LEU A 533 23.88 -15.33 11.24
CA LEU A 533 22.66 -14.72 11.79
C LEU A 533 21.84 -15.74 12.57
N ARG A 534 21.80 -15.63 13.89
CA ARG A 534 20.98 -16.51 14.73
C ARG A 534 19.65 -15.85 15.08
N LYS A 535 18.53 -16.52 14.81
CA LYS A 535 17.20 -16.07 15.27
C LYS A 535 17.00 -16.52 16.71
N CYS A 536 16.92 -15.56 17.63
CA CYS A 536 16.73 -15.85 19.04
C CYS A 536 15.34 -15.37 19.49
N THR A 537 14.60 -16.20 20.22
CA THR A 537 13.39 -15.78 20.93
C THR A 537 13.76 -15.52 22.39
N LYS A 538 13.85 -14.25 22.78
CA LYS A 538 14.10 -13.83 24.15
C LYS A 538 12.78 -13.79 24.91
N VAL A 539 12.70 -14.48 26.03
CA VAL A 539 11.56 -14.43 26.95
C VAL A 539 12.00 -13.70 28.21
N VAL A 540 11.39 -12.54 28.51
CA VAL A 540 11.68 -11.74 29.70
C VAL A 540 10.55 -11.92 30.70
N CYS A 541 10.85 -12.50 31.86
CA CYS A 541 9.90 -12.62 32.96
C CYS A 541 10.08 -11.43 33.90
N ASN A 542 9.07 -10.58 34.01
CA ASN A 542 9.09 -9.50 35.00
C ASN A 542 8.38 -9.96 36.28
N ARG A 543 9.16 -10.25 37.34
CA ARG A 543 8.65 -10.70 38.64
C ARG A 543 7.74 -9.67 39.33
N SER A 544 7.95 -8.36 39.11
CA SER A 544 7.12 -7.33 39.76
C SER A 544 5.74 -7.13 39.10
N LYS A 545 5.57 -7.57 37.85
CA LYS A 545 4.31 -7.43 37.08
C LYS A 545 3.64 -8.77 36.78
N ASN A 546 4.18 -9.87 37.30
CA ASN A 546 3.75 -11.25 37.05
C ASN A 546 3.46 -11.53 35.55
N ALA A 547 4.32 -10.99 34.66
CA ALA A 547 4.10 -10.98 33.21
C ALA A 547 5.31 -11.53 32.47
N ILE A 548 5.03 -12.41 31.51
CA ILE A 548 6.03 -13.01 30.60
C ILE A 548 5.95 -12.29 29.26
N TYR A 549 7.06 -11.65 28.89
CA TYR A 549 7.21 -10.95 27.62
C TYR A 549 7.99 -11.80 26.64
N ARG A 550 7.46 -11.96 25.43
CA ARG A 550 8.14 -12.64 24.33
C ARG A 550 8.66 -11.60 23.34
N PHE A 551 9.95 -11.65 23.07
CA PHE A 551 10.63 -10.90 22.03
C PHE A 551 11.22 -11.88 21.04
N ASP A 552 10.84 -11.78 19.77
CA ASP A 552 11.65 -12.38 18.71
C ASP A 552 12.72 -11.34 18.38
N SER A 553 13.92 -11.50 18.94
CA SER A 553 15.06 -10.62 18.65
C SER A 553 15.71 -11.06 17.35
N ASN A 554 15.96 -10.10 16.47
CA ASN A 554 16.73 -10.35 15.27
C ASN A 554 18.21 -10.40 15.63
N VAL A 555 18.82 -11.56 15.37
CA VAL A 555 20.24 -11.73 15.06
C VAL A 555 21.21 -11.49 16.21
N SER A 556 21.85 -12.56 16.70
CA SER A 556 23.24 -12.47 17.18
C SER A 556 24.19 -12.76 16.01
N ILE A 557 25.31 -12.02 15.99
CA ILE A 557 26.45 -12.21 15.10
C ILE A 557 27.53 -12.92 15.91
N SER A 558 28.12 -13.99 15.37
CA SER A 558 29.30 -14.64 15.96
C SER A 558 30.40 -14.72 14.91
N ASN A 559 31.61 -14.28 15.26
CA ASN A 559 32.82 -14.69 14.56
C ASN A 559 33.12 -16.13 14.95
N SER A 560 33.61 -16.91 14.00
CA SER A 560 33.56 -18.38 13.98
C SER A 560 34.28 -19.14 15.09
N ASN A 561 34.80 -18.51 16.15
CA ASN A 561 35.42 -19.22 17.30
C ASN A 561 35.24 -18.56 18.68
N ASP A 562 34.48 -17.46 18.81
CA ASP A 562 34.24 -16.86 20.14
C ASP A 562 32.76 -16.47 20.29
N VAL A 563 32.09 -17.07 21.28
CA VAL A 563 30.75 -16.65 21.73
C VAL A 563 30.91 -15.41 22.60
N CYS A 564 31.25 -14.29 21.97
CA CYS A 564 31.16 -13.02 22.65
C CYS A 564 29.80 -12.38 22.39
N ASP A 565 28.82 -12.74 23.22
CA ASP A 565 27.59 -11.97 23.33
C ASP A 565 27.89 -10.74 24.20
N PHE A 566 28.58 -9.76 23.61
CA PHE A 566 29.02 -8.55 24.29
C PHE A 566 27.82 -7.68 24.67
N SER A 567 27.82 -7.26 25.93
CA SER A 567 26.91 -6.29 26.51
C SER A 567 27.01 -4.96 25.77
N ILE A 568 25.85 -4.36 25.48
CA ILE A 568 25.72 -2.98 25.03
C ILE A 568 26.23 -2.07 26.16
N GLN A 569 27.49 -1.63 26.08
CA GLN A 569 27.94 -0.40 26.74
C GLN A 569 27.78 0.73 25.73
N LEU A 570 27.11 1.79 26.15
CA LEU A 570 26.80 2.92 25.29
C LEU A 570 27.67 4.07 25.76
N SER A 571 28.62 4.47 24.91
CA SER A 571 29.15 5.82 24.98
C SER A 571 28.04 6.78 24.58
N SER A 572 27.61 7.57 25.55
CA SER A 572 26.86 8.78 25.33
C SER A 572 27.83 9.83 24.79
N ASN A 573 27.67 10.24 23.53
CA ASN A 573 27.96 11.60 23.05
C ASN A 573 27.44 11.77 21.61
N GLY A 574 26.13 11.94 21.48
CA GLY A 574 25.51 12.52 20.29
C GLY A 574 25.11 13.95 20.61
N GLY A 575 26.02 14.91 20.40
CA GLY A 575 25.77 16.32 20.70
C GLY A 575 24.68 16.91 19.80
N ILE A 576 23.66 17.49 20.41
CA ILE A 576 22.78 18.47 19.78
C ILE A 576 23.26 19.83 20.30
N LEU A 577 23.67 20.69 19.37
CA LEU A 577 24.35 21.96 19.64
C LEU A 577 23.37 22.99 20.20
N VAL A 578 23.73 23.64 21.30
CA VAL A 578 22.88 24.62 22.02
C VAL A 578 23.29 26.07 21.71
N ASP A 579 24.41 26.28 21.01
CA ASP A 579 24.93 27.61 20.72
C ASP A 579 24.57 28.11 19.30
N GLN A 580 24.23 29.40 19.21
CA GLN A 580 23.80 30.06 17.97
C GLN A 580 24.93 30.10 16.94
N GLU A 581 26.16 30.37 17.38
CA GLU A 581 27.32 30.43 16.48
C GLU A 581 27.61 29.06 15.87
N HIS A 582 27.57 28.01 16.71
CA HIS A 582 27.71 26.63 16.25
C HIS A 582 26.58 26.20 15.29
N ALA A 583 25.34 26.57 15.58
CA ALA A 583 24.20 26.27 14.69
C ALA A 583 24.32 27.01 13.34
N LEU A 584 24.76 28.27 13.34
CA LEU A 584 25.01 29.06 12.14
C LEU A 584 26.18 28.47 11.33
N ASN A 585 27.27 28.07 12.00
CA ASN A 585 28.41 27.41 11.38
C ASN A 585 28.01 26.07 10.74
N PHE A 586 27.20 25.27 11.44
CA PHE A 586 26.63 24.03 10.90
C PHE A 586 25.74 24.31 9.69
N PHE A 587 24.82 25.29 9.77
CA PHE A 587 23.98 25.69 8.64
C PHE A 587 24.79 26.13 7.43
N ASN A 588 25.82 26.97 7.62
CA ASN A 588 26.69 27.44 6.54
C ASN A 588 27.48 26.29 5.91
N ARG A 589 27.97 25.33 6.70
CA ARG A 589 28.62 24.10 6.17
C ARG A 589 27.63 23.26 5.35
N MET A 590 26.42 23.05 5.84
CA MET A 590 25.38 22.32 5.10
C MET A 590 24.97 23.03 3.81
N ARG A 591 24.91 24.37 3.82
CA ARG A 591 24.60 25.21 2.66
C ARG A 591 25.68 25.15 1.57
N ARG A 592 26.96 25.15 1.96
CA ARG A 592 28.08 24.93 1.02
C ARG A 592 28.03 23.55 0.38
N GLY A 593 27.44 22.57 1.06
CA GLY A 593 27.38 21.19 0.62
C GLY A 593 28.74 20.48 0.76
N PHE A 594 28.73 19.18 0.50
CA PHE A 594 29.91 18.33 0.58
C PHE A 594 30.40 18.02 -0.83
N VAL A 595 31.14 18.97 -1.43
CA VAL A 595 31.58 18.96 -2.84
C VAL A 595 32.34 17.68 -3.18
N TYR A 596 33.24 17.22 -2.30
CA TYR A 596 33.99 15.97 -2.49
C TYR A 596 33.09 14.75 -2.70
N TYR A 597 31.91 14.75 -2.09
CA TYR A 597 30.92 13.67 -2.19
C TYR A 597 29.80 13.98 -3.19
N ASN A 598 29.90 15.09 -3.93
CA ASN A 598 28.85 15.58 -4.83
C ASN A 598 27.46 15.65 -4.14
N CYS A 599 27.47 15.95 -2.83
CA CYS A 599 26.29 15.90 -1.96
C CYS A 599 25.86 17.31 -1.58
N TYR A 600 24.64 17.66 -1.95
CA TYR A 600 24.07 18.98 -1.73
C TYR A 600 22.74 18.88 -1.01
N MET A 601 22.37 19.93 -0.29
CA MET A 601 21.09 20.03 0.39
C MET A 601 20.04 20.69 -0.50
N ASN A 602 18.78 20.41 -0.23
CA ASN A 602 17.65 21.00 -0.93
C ASN A 602 17.32 22.37 -0.34
N GLU A 603 17.62 23.43 -1.10
CA GLU A 603 17.40 24.83 -0.72
C GLU A 603 15.96 25.14 -0.32
N SER A 604 14.97 24.46 -0.91
CA SER A 604 13.55 24.71 -0.61
C SER A 604 13.05 23.98 0.65
N LYS A 605 13.92 23.26 1.37
CA LYS A 605 13.55 22.39 2.48
C LYS A 605 14.41 22.58 3.74
N TYR A 606 15.11 23.70 3.84
CA TYR A 606 15.74 24.09 5.08
C TYR A 606 14.70 24.43 6.15
N GLY A 607 15.03 24.16 7.40
CA GLY A 607 14.27 24.60 8.56
C GLY A 607 15.22 25.04 9.66
N PHE A 608 15.09 26.26 10.15
CA PHE A 608 15.94 26.80 11.22
C PHE A 608 15.21 27.88 12.01
N ASN A 609 15.50 28.01 13.30
CA ASN A 609 14.77 28.92 14.22
C ASN A 609 15.58 30.15 14.68
N PHE A 610 16.61 30.54 13.94
CA PHE A 610 17.40 31.76 14.20
C PHE A 610 17.42 32.70 12.98
N GLU A 611 17.80 33.95 13.21
CA GLU A 611 17.95 34.96 12.18
C GLU A 611 19.29 34.80 11.45
N LEU A 612 19.28 34.99 10.13
CA LEU A 612 20.49 34.95 9.31
C LEU A 612 21.03 36.38 9.14
N PRO A 613 22.33 36.62 9.36
CA PRO A 613 22.91 37.97 9.30
C PRO A 613 22.86 38.60 7.90
N ASN A 614 22.64 37.81 6.85
CA ASN A 614 22.41 38.28 5.48
C ASN A 614 21.09 37.69 4.97
N SER A 615 20.11 38.54 4.69
CA SER A 615 18.73 38.21 4.26
C SER A 615 18.62 37.64 2.84
N GLU A 616 19.56 36.79 2.41
CA GLU A 616 19.42 36.06 1.16
C GLU A 616 18.26 35.06 1.28
N ASN A 617 17.38 35.06 0.28
CA ASN A 617 16.15 34.27 0.10
C ASN A 617 16.30 32.74 0.35
N CYS A 618 16.57 32.32 1.59
CA CYS A 618 16.53 30.92 1.98
C CYS A 618 15.10 30.55 2.39
N CYS A 619 14.53 29.52 1.77
CA CYS A 619 13.21 29.03 2.15
C CYS A 619 13.28 28.37 3.53
N ASN A 620 12.70 29.00 4.55
CA ASN A 620 12.57 28.43 5.89
C ASN A 620 11.23 27.71 6.04
N ARG A 621 11.26 26.40 6.25
CA ARG A 621 10.06 25.54 6.33
C ARG A 621 9.44 25.48 7.74
N ILE A 622 9.62 26.52 8.55
CA ILE A 622 8.92 26.60 9.84
C ILE A 622 7.41 26.60 9.61
N TYR A 623 6.72 25.76 10.37
CA TYR A 623 5.27 25.77 10.48
C TYR A 623 4.87 26.56 11.73
N ARG A 624 4.02 27.58 11.56
CA ARG A 624 3.41 28.29 12.69
C ARG A 624 1.99 27.79 12.91
N GLY A 625 1.71 27.32 14.13
CA GLY A 625 0.38 26.90 14.56
C GLY A 625 -0.55 28.10 14.77
N GLY A 626 -1.86 27.85 14.80
CA GLY A 626 -2.86 28.88 15.13
C GLY A 626 -2.82 29.34 16.60
N ASP A 627 -2.05 28.63 17.43
CA ASP A 627 -1.68 28.96 18.80
C ASP A 627 -0.43 29.84 18.91
N GLY A 628 0.19 30.21 17.78
CA GLY A 628 1.40 31.03 17.74
C GLY A 628 2.72 30.26 17.86
N PHE A 629 2.67 28.98 18.27
CA PHE A 629 3.89 28.17 18.40
C PHE A 629 4.53 27.89 17.04
N SER A 630 5.86 27.97 17.00
CA SER A 630 6.66 27.63 15.83
C SER A 630 7.18 26.20 15.93
N PHE A 631 7.08 25.47 14.81
CA PHE A 631 7.53 24.09 14.71
C PHE A 631 8.44 23.89 13.50
N ILE A 632 9.47 23.06 13.66
CA ILE A 632 10.30 22.57 12.55
C ILE A 632 9.85 21.17 12.15
N PRO A 633 9.37 20.96 10.91
CA PRO A 633 9.04 19.64 10.40
C PRO A 633 10.30 18.82 10.11
N TRP A 634 10.42 17.64 10.73
CA TRP A 634 11.53 16.72 10.49
C TRP A 634 11.06 15.27 10.46
N SER A 635 11.29 14.58 9.33
CA SER A 635 11.02 13.15 9.18
C SER A 635 9.62 12.68 9.63
N GLY A 636 8.58 13.50 9.46
CA GLY A 636 7.20 13.17 9.88
C GLY A 636 6.85 13.54 11.32
N LEU A 637 7.73 14.26 12.00
CA LEU A 637 7.56 14.87 13.32
C LEU A 637 7.54 16.39 13.19
N LEU A 638 6.87 17.06 14.13
CA LEU A 638 6.96 18.49 14.37
C LEU A 638 7.69 18.68 15.70
N ILE A 639 8.81 19.39 15.66
CA ILE A 639 9.60 19.73 16.84
C ILE A 639 9.25 21.16 17.22
N ASN A 640 8.73 21.37 18.42
CA ASN A 640 8.45 22.72 18.92
C ASN A 640 9.78 23.48 19.08
N CYS A 641 9.89 24.67 18.48
CA CYS A 641 11.13 25.46 18.48
C CYS A 641 11.51 26.03 19.85
N GLU A 642 10.56 26.09 20.80
CA GLU A 642 10.76 26.64 22.14
C GLU A 642 10.90 25.53 23.18
N THR A 643 10.02 24.52 23.13
CA THR A 643 9.94 23.48 24.16
C THR A 643 10.60 22.16 23.80
N LEU A 644 11.00 21.98 22.52
CA LEU A 644 11.47 20.71 21.94
C LEU A 644 10.49 19.54 22.01
N GLU A 645 9.24 19.80 22.40
CA GLU A 645 8.20 18.78 22.42
C GLU A 645 7.88 18.28 21.02
N ILE A 646 7.48 17.01 20.94
CA ILE A 646 7.33 16.29 19.69
C ILE A 646 5.85 16.03 19.40
N GLN A 647 5.40 16.55 18.25
CA GLN A 647 4.09 16.25 17.70
C GLN A 647 4.20 15.47 16.39
N ALA A 648 3.13 14.79 16.00
CA ALA A 648 3.09 14.14 14.70
C ALA A 648 2.83 15.14 13.57
N ASP A 649 3.59 15.07 12.47
CA ASP A 649 3.40 15.98 11.34
C ASP A 649 2.17 15.61 10.49
N TYR A 650 1.11 16.40 10.67
CA TYR A 650 -0.10 16.34 9.85
C TYR A 650 -0.17 17.44 8.77
N THR A 651 0.81 18.36 8.70
CA THR A 651 0.86 19.43 7.69
C THR A 651 0.90 18.86 6.27
N ARG A 652 1.44 17.65 6.11
CA ARG A 652 1.46 16.90 4.85
C ARG A 652 0.08 16.53 4.27
N TYR A 653 -1.00 16.74 5.01
CA TYR A 653 -2.38 16.54 4.53
C TYR A 653 -3.02 17.85 4.05
N LEU A 654 -2.36 18.99 4.20
CA LEU A 654 -2.78 20.25 3.59
C LEU A 654 -2.88 20.06 2.07
N ASP A 655 -3.96 20.56 1.49
CA ASP A 655 -4.31 20.46 0.06
C ASP A 655 -4.55 19.04 -0.51
N ILE A 656 -4.55 18.02 0.34
CA ILE A 656 -4.88 16.64 -0.02
C ILE A 656 -6.28 16.29 0.49
N LEU A 657 -7.13 15.76 -0.39
CA LEU A 657 -8.42 15.22 0.00
C LEU A 657 -8.20 13.92 0.79
N ILE A 658 -8.72 13.80 2.02
CA ILE A 658 -8.44 12.63 2.89
C ILE A 658 -8.84 11.31 2.24
N SER A 659 -9.88 11.29 1.41
CA SER A 659 -10.29 10.10 0.66
C SER A 659 -9.20 9.59 -0.29
N SER A 660 -8.35 10.45 -0.87
CA SER A 660 -7.22 10.04 -1.72
C SER A 660 -6.13 9.27 -0.96
N THR A 661 -6.13 9.35 0.38
CA THR A 661 -5.10 8.75 1.25
C THR A 661 -5.47 7.35 1.76
N ILE A 662 -6.68 6.87 1.44
CA ILE A 662 -7.18 5.57 1.83
C ILE A 662 -7.49 4.71 0.59
N THR A 663 -7.54 3.40 0.78
CA THR A 663 -7.92 2.42 -0.24
C THR A 663 -9.11 1.62 0.27
N VAL A 664 -10.17 1.49 -0.51
CA VAL A 664 -11.44 0.86 -0.12
C VAL A 664 -11.70 -0.31 -1.07
N ASN A 665 -12.13 -1.43 -0.50
CA ASN A 665 -12.76 -2.50 -1.25
C ASN A 665 -14.27 -2.36 -1.01
N MET A 666 -15.07 -2.31 -2.09
CA MET A 666 -16.50 -2.02 -1.99
C MET A 666 -17.28 -3.13 -1.26
N GLN A 667 -16.88 -4.39 -1.40
CA GLN A 667 -17.53 -5.55 -0.77
C GLN A 667 -16.98 -5.90 0.61
N SER A 668 -16.58 -4.89 1.39
CA SER A 668 -15.84 -5.09 2.63
C SER A 668 -16.72 -5.32 3.85
N SER A 669 -16.35 -6.28 4.69
CA SER A 669 -16.99 -6.51 5.99
C SER A 669 -16.64 -5.45 7.04
N THR A 670 -17.41 -5.40 8.13
CA THR A 670 -17.10 -4.59 9.33
C THR A 670 -15.69 -4.85 9.88
N LYS A 671 -15.21 -6.10 9.80
CA LYS A 671 -13.85 -6.51 10.17
C LYS A 671 -12.77 -5.81 9.32
N TYR A 672 -13.05 -5.54 8.05
CA TYR A 672 -12.12 -4.80 7.18
C TYR A 672 -11.96 -3.35 7.63
N LEU A 673 -13.07 -2.65 7.88
CA LEU A 673 -13.05 -1.27 8.38
C LEU A 673 -12.24 -1.18 9.67
N GLN A 674 -12.52 -2.07 10.61
CA GLN A 674 -11.81 -2.15 11.89
C GLN A 674 -10.29 -2.32 11.69
N ARG A 675 -9.87 -3.27 10.84
CA ARG A 675 -8.45 -3.50 10.53
C ARG A 675 -7.79 -2.26 9.91
N LYS A 676 -8.47 -1.56 9.01
CA LYS A 676 -7.93 -0.35 8.36
C LYS A 676 -7.71 0.81 9.34
N LEU A 677 -8.64 1.02 10.28
CA LEU A 677 -8.47 2.04 11.31
C LEU A 677 -7.33 1.69 12.29
N CYS A 678 -7.26 0.42 12.75
CA CYS A 678 -6.14 -0.05 13.56
C CYS A 678 -4.79 0.08 12.83
N HIS A 679 -4.74 -0.24 11.54
CA HIS A 679 -3.52 -0.12 10.74
C HIS A 679 -3.05 1.33 10.64
N TYR A 680 -3.97 2.28 10.51
CA TYR A 680 -3.65 3.71 10.58
C TYR A 680 -3.12 4.13 11.95
N MET A 681 -3.70 3.62 13.04
CA MET A 681 -3.29 3.93 14.41
C MET A 681 -1.90 3.39 14.77
N ARG A 682 -1.54 2.23 14.25
CA ARG A 682 -0.30 1.52 14.61
C ARG A 682 0.96 2.41 14.54
N PRO A 683 1.28 3.15 13.47
CA PRO A 683 2.46 4.03 13.46
C PRO A 683 2.36 5.22 14.42
N LYS A 684 1.15 5.66 14.80
CA LYS A 684 0.95 6.79 15.73
C LYS A 684 1.20 6.41 17.19
N CYS A 685 1.11 5.13 17.53
CA CYS A 685 1.34 4.62 18.88
C CYS A 685 2.84 4.53 19.24
N HIS A 686 3.72 5.40 18.75
CA HIS A 686 5.16 5.34 19.02
C HIS A 686 5.49 6.04 20.35
N PRO A 687 6.39 5.50 21.21
CA PRO A 687 6.72 6.10 22.53
C PRO A 687 7.15 7.56 22.49
N ILE A 688 7.82 8.01 21.42
CA ILE A 688 8.26 9.39 21.22
C ILE A 688 7.15 10.45 21.39
N PHE A 689 5.89 10.11 21.16
CA PHE A 689 4.75 11.03 21.29
C PHE A 689 4.14 11.06 22.70
N TYR A 690 4.46 10.08 23.55
CA TYR A 690 3.73 9.81 24.79
C TYR A 690 4.63 9.72 26.02
N ASP A 691 5.95 9.69 25.82
CA ASP A 691 6.91 9.75 26.91
C ASP A 691 6.87 11.14 27.56
N SER A 692 6.51 11.16 28.85
CA SER A 692 6.43 12.34 29.69
C SER A 692 7.80 12.90 30.07
N MET A 693 8.88 12.20 29.72
CA MET A 693 10.24 12.73 29.77
C MET A 693 10.60 13.56 28.53
N ILE A 694 9.77 13.55 27.48
CA ILE A 694 9.98 14.36 26.28
C ILE A 694 8.85 15.38 26.13
N ASN A 695 7.63 15.00 26.45
CA ASN A 695 6.43 15.81 26.21
C ASN A 695 5.70 16.13 27.52
N SER A 696 5.13 17.33 27.61
CA SER A 696 4.22 17.69 28.69
C SER A 696 2.94 16.84 28.69
N PRO A 697 2.23 16.75 29.83
CA PRO A 697 0.93 16.09 29.91
C PRO A 697 -0.09 16.60 28.87
N GLY A 698 -0.04 17.90 28.51
CA GLY A 698 -0.86 18.50 27.47
C GLY A 698 -0.51 17.97 26.08
N THR A 699 0.77 17.99 25.70
CA THR A 699 1.22 17.50 24.39
C THR A 699 0.99 15.99 24.20
N VAL A 700 1.17 15.19 25.25
CA VAL A 700 0.82 13.76 25.22
C VAL A 700 -0.66 13.54 24.83
N ARG A 701 -1.57 14.30 25.45
CA ARG A 701 -3.02 14.23 25.17
C ARG A 701 -3.37 14.81 23.80
N LEU A 702 -2.72 15.90 23.40
CA LEU A 702 -2.88 16.52 22.08
C LEU A 702 -2.50 15.55 20.95
N ASN A 703 -1.37 14.83 21.09
CA ASN A 703 -0.94 13.81 20.13
C ASN A 703 -1.99 12.69 19.95
N ILE A 704 -2.65 12.28 21.04
CA ILE A 704 -3.74 11.29 21.01
C ILE A 704 -4.97 11.87 20.29
N TYR A 705 -5.39 13.08 20.69
CA TYR A 705 -6.55 13.76 20.12
C TYR A 705 -6.41 13.97 18.61
N GLN A 706 -5.30 14.55 18.17
CA GLN A 706 -4.98 14.78 16.76
C GLN A 706 -4.94 13.47 15.95
N ALA A 707 -4.39 12.39 16.53
CA ALA A 707 -4.42 11.08 15.87
C ALA A 707 -5.86 10.57 15.67
N PHE A 708 -6.74 10.77 16.65
CA PHE A 708 -8.16 10.43 16.54
C PHE A 708 -8.95 11.36 15.61
N LEU A 709 -8.62 12.65 15.51
CA LEU A 709 -9.25 13.57 14.54
C LEU A 709 -9.10 13.05 13.11
N LEU A 710 -7.86 12.75 12.68
CA LEU A 710 -7.65 12.21 11.34
C LEU A 710 -8.22 10.78 11.20
N CYS A 711 -8.29 10.01 12.28
CA CYS A 711 -8.97 8.71 12.28
C CYS A 711 -10.46 8.84 11.98
N ALA A 712 -11.14 9.80 12.63
CA ALA A 712 -12.55 10.07 12.43
C ALA A 712 -12.84 10.54 11.00
N MET A 713 -11.95 11.38 10.43
CA MET A 713 -12.05 11.78 9.01
C MET A 713 -11.91 10.59 8.07
N LYS A 714 -10.95 9.69 8.34
CA LYS A 714 -10.78 8.45 7.57
C LYS A 714 -11.96 7.50 7.73
N PHE A 715 -12.50 7.37 8.94
CA PHE A 715 -13.72 6.60 9.22
C PHE A 715 -14.90 7.10 8.38
N HIS A 716 -15.11 8.41 8.32
CA HIS A 716 -16.11 9.00 7.42
C HIS A 716 -15.85 8.62 5.96
N CYS A 717 -14.62 8.77 5.48
CA CYS A 717 -14.26 8.46 4.10
C CYS A 717 -14.48 6.98 3.76
N TYR A 718 -14.19 6.06 4.69
CA TYR A 718 -14.46 4.64 4.51
C TYR A 718 -15.98 4.38 4.43
N LEU A 719 -16.77 4.83 5.42
CA LEU A 719 -18.21 4.61 5.42
C LEU A 719 -18.91 5.22 4.21
N ARG A 720 -18.46 6.40 3.77
CA ARG A 720 -18.97 7.04 2.55
C ARG A 720 -18.64 6.24 1.30
N SER A 721 -17.51 5.55 1.27
CA SER A 721 -17.08 4.73 0.13
C SER A 721 -17.68 3.32 0.16
N MET A 722 -18.13 2.83 1.31
CA MET A 722 -18.76 1.52 1.52
C MET A 722 -20.28 1.65 1.69
N ALA A 723 -20.92 2.63 1.03
CA ALA A 723 -22.31 3.00 1.29
C ALA A 723 -23.33 1.86 1.09
N ASP A 724 -22.98 0.84 0.31
CA ASP A 724 -23.82 -0.32 0.03
C ASP A 724 -23.81 -1.38 1.16
N VAL A 725 -22.90 -1.24 2.13
CA VAL A 725 -22.81 -2.14 3.30
C VAL A 725 -23.62 -1.55 4.45
N ASN A 726 -24.73 -2.20 4.80
CA ASN A 726 -25.59 -1.79 5.91
C ASN A 726 -24.93 -2.11 7.26
N ILE A 727 -24.04 -1.24 7.73
CA ILE A 727 -23.39 -1.36 9.05
C ILE A 727 -24.26 -0.65 10.08
N SER A 728 -24.75 -1.38 11.08
CA SER A 728 -25.58 -0.81 12.14
C SER A 728 -24.84 0.27 12.94
N LYS A 729 -25.57 1.24 13.52
CA LYS A 729 -24.95 2.33 14.31
C LYS A 729 -24.25 1.81 15.58
N LEU A 730 -24.76 0.73 16.17
CA LEU A 730 -24.14 0.06 17.31
C LEU A 730 -22.80 -0.60 16.94
N GLU A 731 -22.72 -1.25 15.78
CA GLU A 731 -21.45 -1.78 15.27
C GLU A 731 -20.44 -0.67 14.95
N GLN A 732 -20.90 0.45 14.39
CA GLN A 732 -20.05 1.62 14.16
C GLN A 732 -19.44 2.12 15.49
N LEU A 733 -20.25 2.28 16.53
CA LEU A 733 -19.79 2.64 17.87
C LEU A 733 -18.81 1.62 18.46
N TYR A 734 -19.09 0.32 18.28
CA TYR A 734 -18.19 -0.75 18.73
C TYR A 734 -16.82 -0.66 18.05
N ILE A 735 -16.78 -0.46 16.73
CA ILE A 735 -15.53 -0.30 15.95
C ILE A 735 -14.75 0.90 16.47
N ILE A 736 -15.42 2.05 16.68
CA ILE A 736 -14.81 3.28 17.22
C ILE A 736 -14.17 2.99 18.58
N LYS A 737 -14.93 2.48 19.56
CA LYS A 737 -14.42 2.15 20.90
C LYS A 737 -13.28 1.12 20.85
N ARG A 738 -13.32 0.17 19.92
CA ARG A 738 -12.24 -0.81 19.73
C ARG A 738 -10.96 -0.16 19.23
N THR A 739 -11.03 0.85 18.35
CA THR A 739 -9.84 1.59 17.91
C THR A 739 -9.19 2.36 19.06
N PHE A 740 -9.98 2.90 20.00
CA PHE A 740 -9.46 3.61 21.19
C PHE A 740 -8.71 2.66 22.13
N ARG A 741 -9.33 1.51 22.45
CA ARG A 741 -8.70 0.46 23.27
C ARG A 741 -7.43 -0.08 22.61
N TYR A 742 -7.43 -0.24 21.29
CA TYR A 742 -6.27 -0.68 20.53
C TYR A 742 -5.09 0.29 20.68
N MET A 743 -5.32 1.59 20.49
CA MET A 743 -4.27 2.61 20.66
C MET A 743 -3.69 2.59 22.07
N HIS A 744 -4.55 2.67 23.11
CA HIS A 744 -4.09 2.66 24.50
C HIS A 744 -3.23 1.42 24.84
N SER A 745 -3.70 0.23 24.45
CA SER A 745 -2.99 -1.02 24.71
C SER A 745 -1.65 -1.11 23.96
N LEU A 746 -1.59 -0.57 22.75
CA LEU A 746 -0.37 -0.59 21.93
C LEU A 746 0.67 0.42 22.43
N ILE A 747 0.25 1.60 22.92
CA ILE A 747 1.14 2.59 23.54
C ILE A 747 1.84 1.98 24.76
N ILE A 748 1.05 1.39 25.69
CA ILE A 748 1.59 0.76 26.90
C ILE A 748 2.63 -0.31 26.53
N ARG A 749 2.29 -1.20 25.58
CA ARG A 749 3.19 -2.25 25.13
C ARG A 749 4.51 -1.70 24.59
N ARG A 750 4.45 -0.69 23.71
CA ARG A 750 5.66 -0.15 23.08
C ARG A 750 6.55 0.65 24.03
N ILE A 751 5.97 1.30 25.02
CA ILE A 751 6.73 1.98 26.06
C ILE A 751 7.53 0.96 26.88
N GLN A 752 6.90 -0.17 27.23
CA GLN A 752 7.58 -1.30 27.89
C GLN A 752 8.66 -1.92 26.99
N ASP A 753 8.39 -2.07 25.70
CA ASP A 753 9.38 -2.60 24.74
C ASP A 753 10.64 -1.72 24.67
N VAL A 754 10.48 -0.39 24.67
CA VAL A 754 11.60 0.56 24.60
C VAL A 754 12.41 0.57 25.92
N GLU A 755 11.73 0.53 27.07
CA GLU A 755 12.38 0.46 28.39
C GLU A 755 13.31 -0.76 28.48
N LEU A 756 12.84 -1.91 28.00
CA LEU A 756 13.59 -3.17 28.07
C LEU A 756 14.76 -3.26 27.08
N GLN A 757 14.76 -2.47 26.00
CA GLN A 757 15.72 -2.59 24.90
C GLN A 757 16.76 -1.48 24.84
N TYR A 758 16.45 -0.26 25.32
CA TYR A 758 17.25 0.93 25.02
C TYR A 758 17.85 1.64 26.25
N ASN A 759 17.84 0.98 27.43
CA ASN A 759 18.33 1.54 28.70
C ASN A 759 17.79 2.95 29.02
N VAL A 760 16.54 3.20 28.64
CA VAL A 760 15.82 4.43 28.94
C VAL A 760 14.65 4.08 29.86
N ARG A 761 14.24 5.03 30.70
CA ARG A 761 13.07 4.86 31.58
C ARG A 761 11.97 5.84 31.16
N PRO A 762 11.25 5.55 30.05
CA PRO A 762 10.16 6.39 29.59
C PRO A 762 9.01 6.39 30.59
N VAL A 763 8.36 7.53 30.77
CA VAL A 763 7.26 7.69 31.73
C VAL A 763 5.94 7.90 30.98
N LEU A 764 4.93 7.08 31.23
CA LEU A 764 3.59 7.28 30.66
C LEU A 764 2.60 7.77 31.73
N LYS A 765 2.27 9.07 31.70
CA LYS A 765 1.20 9.65 32.54
C LYS A 765 -0.12 9.77 31.77
N LEU A 766 -0.72 8.62 31.45
CA LEU A 766 -1.97 8.55 30.69
C LEU A 766 -2.89 7.45 31.24
N ARG A 767 -4.12 7.82 31.60
CA ARG A 767 -5.15 6.88 32.04
C ARG A 767 -5.98 6.39 30.85
N ARG A 768 -6.50 5.17 30.95
CA ARG A 768 -7.39 4.59 29.92
C ARG A 768 -8.64 5.44 29.69
N LYS A 769 -9.23 5.98 30.76
CA LYS A 769 -10.43 6.83 30.69
C LYS A 769 -10.15 8.10 29.86
N GLU A 770 -8.98 8.72 30.02
CA GLU A 770 -8.56 9.89 29.24
C GLU A 770 -8.44 9.58 27.75
N THR A 771 -7.84 8.43 27.39
CA THR A 771 -7.74 8.02 25.98
C THR A 771 -9.11 7.80 25.35
N MET A 772 -10.06 7.22 26.10
CA MET A 772 -11.42 7.02 25.64
C MET A 772 -12.15 8.36 25.44
N TRP A 773 -12.02 9.28 26.40
CA TRP A 773 -12.62 10.61 26.33
C TRP A 773 -12.07 11.40 25.14
N LEU A 774 -10.74 11.48 24.97
CA LEU A 774 -10.10 12.18 23.83
C LEU A 774 -10.56 11.60 22.48
N GLY A 775 -10.68 10.28 22.39
CA GLY A 775 -11.21 9.62 21.20
C GLY A 775 -12.67 9.99 20.91
N LEU A 776 -13.53 9.98 21.94
CA LEU A 776 -14.93 10.37 21.79
C LEU A 776 -15.06 11.84 21.39
N SER A 777 -14.33 12.76 22.05
CA SER A 777 -14.30 14.19 21.73
C SER A 777 -13.88 14.43 20.28
N ALA A 778 -12.82 13.76 19.80
CA ALA A 778 -12.35 13.89 18.43
C ALA A 778 -13.40 13.41 17.41
N TYR A 779 -14.04 12.26 17.67
CA TYR A 779 -15.08 11.72 16.79
C TYR A 779 -16.33 12.58 16.77
N LEU A 780 -16.78 13.08 17.92
CA LEU A 780 -17.89 14.03 18.01
C LEU A 780 -17.58 15.30 17.19
N ARG A 781 -16.42 15.92 17.42
CA ARG A 781 -16.01 17.15 16.72
C ARG A 781 -16.00 16.98 15.19
N VAL A 782 -15.46 15.87 14.69
CA VAL A 782 -15.36 15.61 13.24
C VAL A 782 -16.69 15.21 12.62
N LEU A 783 -17.45 14.32 13.25
CA LEU A 783 -18.73 13.83 12.71
C LEU A 783 -19.86 14.86 12.82
N GLN A 784 -19.76 15.81 13.75
CA GLN A 784 -20.70 16.94 13.85
C GLN A 784 -20.75 17.75 12.54
N LYS A 785 -19.63 17.90 11.84
CA LYS A 785 -19.57 18.56 10.52
C LYS A 785 -20.38 17.82 9.44
N LYS A 786 -20.79 16.57 9.69
CA LYS A 786 -21.58 15.71 8.80
C LYS A 786 -22.87 15.24 9.48
N GLN A 787 -23.45 16.07 10.37
CA GLN A 787 -24.57 15.69 11.24
C GLN A 787 -25.76 15.03 10.55
N SER A 788 -26.11 15.44 9.33
CA SER A 788 -27.23 14.87 8.57
C SER A 788 -27.10 13.36 8.34
N ARG A 789 -25.87 12.83 8.23
CA ARG A 789 -25.61 11.39 8.07
C ARG A 789 -25.45 10.65 9.40
N TYR A 790 -25.03 11.35 10.44
CA TYR A 790 -24.57 10.74 11.70
C TYR A 790 -25.43 11.08 12.91
N LYS A 791 -26.63 11.67 12.75
CA LYS A 791 -27.53 12.07 13.85
C LYS A 791 -27.62 11.01 14.98
N ASP A 792 -27.96 9.78 14.65
CA ASP A 792 -28.13 8.71 15.65
C ASP A 792 -26.80 8.26 16.26
N LEU A 793 -25.74 8.16 15.45
CA LEU A 793 -24.41 7.83 15.94
C LEU A 793 -23.87 8.92 16.87
N LEU A 794 -24.13 10.20 16.56
CA LEU A 794 -23.78 11.34 17.40
C LEU A 794 -24.54 11.29 18.73
N ALA A 795 -25.83 10.93 18.72
CA ALA A 795 -26.58 10.72 19.96
C ALA A 795 -25.97 9.60 20.83
N LEU A 796 -25.59 8.47 20.22
CA LEU A 796 -24.90 7.39 20.92
C LEU A 796 -23.52 7.81 21.45
N LEU A 797 -22.74 8.56 20.68
CA LEU A 797 -21.43 9.07 21.10
C LEU A 797 -21.57 10.07 22.26
N ARG A 798 -22.60 10.94 22.24
CA ARG A 798 -22.91 11.86 23.34
C ARG A 798 -23.34 11.12 24.61
N LYS A 799 -24.15 10.06 24.47
CA LYS A 799 -24.49 9.19 25.62
C LYS A 799 -23.25 8.50 26.21
N GLU A 800 -22.32 8.09 25.36
CA GLU A 800 -21.09 7.44 25.81
C GLU A 800 -20.08 8.42 26.43
N ILE A 801 -19.95 9.65 25.90
CA ILE A 801 -19.04 10.64 26.49
C ILE A 801 -19.53 11.11 27.87
N GLY A 802 -20.84 11.18 28.10
CA GLY A 802 -21.40 11.52 29.42
C GLY A 802 -21.00 10.55 30.55
N ARG A 803 -20.57 9.32 30.23
CA ARG A 803 -19.99 8.39 31.23
C ARG A 803 -18.62 8.82 31.76
N TYR A 804 -18.05 9.85 31.15
CA TYR A 804 -16.74 10.41 31.44
C TYR A 804 -16.87 11.89 31.87
N ASP A 805 -18.08 12.34 32.22
CA ASP A 805 -18.32 13.72 32.67
C ASP A 805 -17.37 14.09 33.83
N HIS A 806 -17.02 15.37 33.88
CA HIS A 806 -16.08 16.02 34.82
C HIS A 806 -14.58 15.72 34.63
N LEU A 807 -14.18 14.79 33.75
CA LEU A 807 -12.76 14.48 33.52
C LEU A 807 -11.93 15.67 33.02
N ASP A 808 -12.54 16.58 32.28
CA ASP A 808 -11.90 17.77 31.70
C ASP A 808 -11.87 18.96 32.67
N ARG A 809 -12.86 19.10 33.56
CA ARG A 809 -12.90 20.16 34.58
C ARG A 809 -11.71 20.10 35.52
N ASP A 810 -11.23 18.89 35.79
CA ASP A 810 -10.14 18.62 36.74
C ASP A 810 -8.77 18.38 36.06
N ASN A 811 -8.66 18.54 34.73
CA ASN A 811 -7.44 18.23 33.99
C ASN A 811 -7.13 19.21 32.86
N ASP A 812 -6.27 20.18 33.17
CA ASP A 812 -5.79 21.20 32.22
C ASP A 812 -5.17 20.58 30.96
N GLY A 813 -4.52 19.42 31.08
CA GLY A 813 -3.94 18.73 29.93
C GLY A 813 -5.00 18.18 28.95
N LEU A 814 -6.19 17.81 29.44
CA LEU A 814 -7.30 17.39 28.56
C LEU A 814 -7.93 18.59 27.86
N ARG A 815 -8.11 19.70 28.58
CA ARG A 815 -8.62 20.96 28.03
C ARG A 815 -7.70 21.49 26.92
N TYR A 816 -6.41 21.61 27.24
CA TYR A 816 -5.36 21.97 26.29
C TYR A 816 -5.43 21.13 25.00
N ALA A 817 -5.60 19.82 25.13
CA ALA A 817 -5.60 18.94 23.96
C ALA A 817 -6.79 19.15 23.00
N VAL A 818 -7.96 19.57 23.50
CA VAL A 818 -9.18 19.69 22.69
C VAL A 818 -9.46 21.09 22.18
N GLU A 819 -8.73 22.10 22.65
CA GLU A 819 -8.81 23.47 22.17
C GLU A 819 -8.49 23.56 20.66
N ASP A 820 -9.33 24.29 19.93
CA ASP A 820 -9.28 24.29 18.46
C ASP A 820 -7.99 24.91 17.90
N PHE A 821 -7.33 25.80 18.65
CA PHE A 821 -6.10 26.50 18.24
C PHE A 821 -4.94 25.51 17.99
N HIS A 822 -4.74 24.57 18.92
CA HIS A 822 -3.69 23.53 18.87
C HIS A 822 -3.92 22.47 17.78
N SER A 823 -5.14 22.40 17.22
CA SER A 823 -5.49 21.50 16.11
C SER A 823 -5.99 22.24 14.87
N SER A 824 -5.69 23.54 14.76
CA SER A 824 -6.20 24.44 13.71
C SER A 824 -6.00 23.93 12.27
N MET A 825 -4.88 23.25 11.99
CA MET A 825 -4.63 22.68 10.66
C MET A 825 -5.67 21.64 10.21
N PHE A 826 -6.24 20.88 11.14
CA PHE A 826 -7.21 19.82 10.85
C PHE A 826 -8.49 20.39 10.26
N TRP A 827 -8.82 21.63 10.58
CA TRP A 827 -10.01 22.30 10.10
C TRP A 827 -9.89 22.75 8.63
N LYS A 828 -8.67 22.79 8.09
CA LYS A 828 -8.38 23.06 6.68
C LYS A 828 -8.47 21.78 5.80
N PHE A 829 -8.54 20.60 6.40
CA PHE A 829 -8.59 19.34 5.66
C PHE A 829 -9.94 19.12 4.97
N LYS A 830 -9.90 18.64 3.72
CA LYS A 830 -11.10 18.30 2.94
C LYS A 830 -11.39 16.79 3.09
N PHE A 831 -12.61 16.44 3.52
CA PHE A 831 -13.06 15.04 3.68
C PHE A 831 -14.57 14.84 3.46
#